data_AF-A0A2M7W1H8-F1
#
_entry.id   AF-A0A2M7W1H8-F1
#
_cell.length_a   1.000
_cell.length_b   1.000
_cell.length_c   1.000
_cell.angle_alpha   90.00
_cell.angle_beta   90.00
_cell.angle_gamma   90.00
#
_symmetry.space_group_name_H-M   'P 1'
#
loop_
_entity.id
_entity.type
_entity.pdbx_description
1 polymer ?
#
loop_
_entity_poly.entity_id
_entity_poly.type
_entity_poly.pdbx_seq_one_letter_code
_entity_poly.pdbx_strand_id
1 'polypeptide(L)'
;MIKFKKQFLNKKLHSSRFQFNAIALTVTLLGFILGSIYIIQRIQYEYALAFNETTQIWTFDTTNAPNYTYDNTLVTVDNSGARPVTGVNKITNPAFASNNSSWNLAAVAGSTTPDGWVVVPGSSTHATSDFLVMKYEAKCADTSDLATGLTVPDSGHHTYLDANMACTSANSKAVVSVASGYSIAYVSQTEAITRCSTVIVGGATAHLISNNEWMTVARNAEAQASNWSLGSVGSGYLFAGHNDNAPSLALIASTTDTGNNACAYTDTAGTTEAPASCPTNTANNTSSTVGNQKRVLTMSNGSYIWDIAGNVGEWTNDTIQGKDQPTGATPGANWREFTALTTYGTLTYDKVRPANVLYDATYGMGRIFSDGTASNTTVYAFIRGNSWMHTDYAGAFAADLGSPPGGEGWNLGFRCASDPVALSHSFSSSSGREAAGGDSVTVGSVTDAKIYQSINVGNTSTYDISAYAYDSTSGNVGGIVTSSIAQLYYNGAAISTTYTDAGSGWWKLSGTLTGADASREYGVLVKSGKTIGLDDFTLSKSGPYSVYTTAAYSNAQVFSWNSFAPTVTASGNATVGYQLCLDNGSDCSYSSGSRWQYYTGGVWTNATDATQTSSEAQLTQTAMQALSTTSKKITVKAIMGFGGADTPTVSSITIGLTLDISPPTVPGTPTTTTPTNDSTPTWTWTASTDSGSGLATNAYSLQWCQDADFAECGSNIATATTNSYSHSFSLDDGTWYIKVKAIDVASNESAYSSNGQVIIDTTVPSIPTDTLIDTPTGTLTDTPTGTPTDTPTETPTDTVGVVTLPPVTDYEDDKIICPTFSAFSVSPTVVKVGTEITV
;
A
#
# COMPACT_ATOMS: atom_id res chain seq x y z
N MET A 1 -73.66 53.85 47.76
CA MET A 1 -74.69 53.13 46.98
C MET A 1 -74.83 51.70 47.52
N ILE A 2 -75.98 51.04 47.30
CA ILE A 2 -76.23 49.56 47.19
C ILE A 2 -75.13 48.64 47.79
N LYS A 3 -75.24 47.82 48.86
CA LYS A 3 -76.30 47.11 49.64
C LYS A 3 -76.93 45.82 49.05
N PHE A 4 -76.46 44.65 49.56
CA PHE A 4 -77.14 43.31 49.64
C PHE A 4 -77.50 42.61 48.29
N LYS A 5 -77.80 41.29 48.18
CA LYS A 5 -78.14 40.14 49.08
C LYS A 5 -77.59 38.85 48.41
N LYS A 6 -77.06 37.81 49.08
CA LYS A 6 -77.71 36.66 49.79
C LYS A 6 -78.82 35.91 49.02
N GLN A 7 -78.80 34.56 49.09
CA GLN A 7 -79.57 33.55 48.31
C GLN A 7 -78.95 33.29 46.90
N PHE A 8 -78.95 32.08 46.33
CA PHE A 8 -79.82 30.92 46.52
C PHE A 8 -79.18 29.69 47.22
N LEU A 9 -79.86 29.20 48.26
CA LEU A 9 -79.86 27.80 48.67
C LEU A 9 -81.25 27.25 48.37
N ASN A 10 -81.41 26.46 47.29
CA ASN A 10 -82.49 25.46 47.08
C ASN A 10 -82.54 24.97 45.62
N LYS A 11 -81.88 23.85 45.32
CA LYS A 11 -82.37 22.87 44.35
C LYS A 11 -82.10 21.47 44.88
N LYS A 12 -83.16 20.69 45.15
CA LYS A 12 -83.04 19.24 45.32
C LYS A 12 -82.55 18.65 43.99
N LEU A 13 -81.41 17.98 43.99
CA LEU A 13 -80.91 17.26 42.82
C LEU A 13 -81.72 15.97 42.63
N HIS A 14 -82.84 16.08 41.92
CA HIS A 14 -83.51 14.94 41.30
C HIS A 14 -82.62 14.41 40.16
N SER A 15 -81.58 13.67 40.53
CA SER A 15 -80.71 12.97 39.59
C SER A 15 -81.54 11.91 38.86
N SER A 16 -81.73 12.06 37.56
CA SER A 16 -82.40 11.03 36.77
C SER A 16 -81.51 9.77 36.66
N ARG A 17 -82.10 8.59 36.43
CA ARG A 17 -81.32 7.36 36.17
C ARG A 17 -80.30 7.54 35.04
N PHE A 18 -80.60 8.40 34.07
CA PHE A 18 -79.68 8.75 32.98
C PHE A 18 -78.43 9.47 33.48
N GLN A 19 -78.56 10.43 34.42
CA GLN A 19 -77.41 11.11 35.02
C GLN A 19 -76.59 10.18 35.92
N PHE A 20 -77.23 9.27 36.66
CA PHE A 20 -76.51 8.28 37.47
C PHE A 20 -75.73 7.30 36.58
N ASN A 21 -76.33 6.82 35.49
CA ASN A 21 -75.65 5.95 34.52
C ASN A 21 -74.52 6.68 33.79
N ALA A 22 -74.70 7.96 33.44
CA ALA A 22 -73.64 8.77 32.83
C ALA A 22 -72.45 8.94 33.78
N ILE A 23 -72.69 9.27 35.05
CA ILE A 23 -71.64 9.37 36.09
C ILE A 23 -70.97 8.00 36.30
N ALA A 24 -71.73 6.92 36.42
CA ALA A 24 -71.19 5.57 36.57
C ALA A 24 -70.29 5.20 35.38
N LEU A 25 -70.70 5.50 34.14
CA LEU A 25 -69.90 5.30 32.94
C LEU A 25 -68.66 6.20 32.91
N THR A 26 -68.74 7.45 33.41
CA THR A 26 -67.55 8.31 33.51
C THR A 26 -66.57 7.78 34.56
N VAL A 27 -67.07 7.22 35.67
CA VAL A 27 -66.26 6.65 36.75
C VAL A 27 -65.64 5.31 36.35
N THR A 28 -66.33 4.43 35.60
CA THR A 28 -65.68 3.23 35.04
C THR A 28 -64.72 3.59 33.92
N LEU A 29 -65.00 4.60 33.08
CA LEU A 29 -64.05 5.04 32.06
C LEU A 29 -62.81 5.70 32.67
N LEU A 30 -62.96 6.56 33.69
CA LEU A 30 -61.84 7.11 34.47
C LEU A 30 -61.11 6.03 35.26
N GLY A 31 -61.82 5.06 35.83
CA GLY A 31 -61.21 3.91 36.52
C GLY A 31 -60.43 3.01 35.57
N PHE A 32 -60.93 2.80 34.35
CA PHE A 32 -60.20 2.07 33.32
C PHE A 32 -59.03 2.88 32.76
N ILE A 33 -59.17 4.19 32.53
CA ILE A 33 -58.07 5.06 32.07
C ILE A 33 -56.98 5.19 33.15
N LEU A 34 -57.33 5.44 34.41
CA LEU A 34 -56.37 5.52 35.51
C LEU A 34 -55.77 4.15 35.85
N GLY A 35 -56.57 3.07 35.76
CA GLY A 35 -56.07 1.70 35.87
C GLY A 35 -55.12 1.33 34.73
N SER A 36 -55.45 1.69 33.48
CA SER A 36 -54.54 1.57 32.33
C SER A 36 -53.29 2.40 32.51
N ILE A 37 -53.38 3.66 32.96
CA ILE A 37 -52.20 4.51 33.23
C ILE A 37 -51.35 3.91 34.34
N TYR A 38 -51.94 3.37 35.41
CA TYR A 38 -51.21 2.71 36.51
C TYR A 38 -50.54 1.40 36.07
N ILE A 39 -51.23 0.60 35.25
CA ILE A 39 -50.68 -0.64 34.66
C ILE A 39 -49.61 -0.32 33.62
N ILE A 40 -49.77 0.72 32.80
CA ILE A 40 -48.77 1.19 31.84
C ILE A 40 -47.57 1.80 32.56
N GLN A 41 -47.77 2.55 33.64
CA GLN A 41 -46.68 3.05 34.50
C GLN A 41 -45.94 1.92 35.23
N ARG A 42 -46.58 0.77 35.49
CA ARG A 42 -45.91 -0.43 35.99
C ARG A 42 -45.18 -1.22 34.90
N ILE A 43 -45.80 -1.43 33.74
CA ILE A 43 -45.29 -2.35 32.70
C ILE A 43 -44.29 -1.66 31.76
N GLN A 44 -44.43 -0.36 31.46
CA GLN A 44 -43.51 0.33 30.54
C GLN A 44 -42.27 0.93 31.21
N TYR A 45 -42.27 1.19 32.53
CA TYR A 45 -41.05 1.66 33.20
C TYR A 45 -39.97 0.57 33.33
N GLU A 46 -40.36 -0.70 33.42
CA GLU A 46 -39.41 -1.83 33.49
C GLU A 46 -38.97 -2.34 32.10
N TYR A 47 -39.65 -1.96 31.00
CA TYR A 47 -39.45 -2.55 29.66
C TYR A 47 -39.31 -1.56 28.47
N ALA A 48 -39.19 -0.24 28.70
CA ALA A 48 -39.09 0.73 27.59
C ALA A 48 -37.96 1.77 27.67
N LEU A 49 -37.65 2.34 28.84
CA LEU A 49 -36.68 3.44 28.97
C LEU A 49 -35.88 3.37 30.28
N ALA A 50 -34.91 2.46 30.34
CA ALA A 50 -33.95 2.34 31.44
C ALA A 50 -32.51 2.00 30.98
N PHE A 51 -32.11 2.42 29.78
CA PHE A 51 -30.70 2.48 29.41
C PHE A 51 -30.03 3.61 30.22
N ASN A 52 -29.59 3.28 31.44
CA ASN A 52 -28.62 4.07 32.20
C ASN A 52 -27.23 3.92 31.57
N GLU A 53 -27.10 4.39 30.32
CA GLU A 53 -25.82 4.39 29.61
C GLU A 53 -24.88 5.41 30.24
N THR A 54 -24.09 4.90 31.18
CA THR A 54 -22.91 5.59 31.68
C THR A 54 -21.88 5.63 30.56
N THR A 55 -21.14 6.74 30.45
CA THR A 55 -20.06 6.87 29.46
C THR A 55 -18.74 7.13 30.17
N GLN A 56 -17.69 6.51 29.65
CA GLN A 56 -16.31 6.90 29.93
C GLN A 56 -15.77 7.67 28.73
N ILE A 57 -15.20 8.85 28.98
CA ILE A 57 -14.58 9.70 27.95
C ILE A 57 -13.11 9.89 28.30
N TRP A 58 -12.23 9.72 27.31
CA TRP A 58 -10.82 10.13 27.40
C TRP A 58 -10.58 11.25 26.39
N THR A 59 -10.09 12.40 26.86
CA THR A 59 -9.80 13.59 26.04
C THR A 59 -8.29 13.77 25.91
N PHE A 60 -7.78 13.73 24.68
CA PHE A 60 -6.36 13.81 24.40
C PHE A 60 -5.89 15.28 24.40
N ASP A 61 -5.60 15.83 25.58
CA ASP A 61 -5.16 17.21 25.77
C ASP A 61 -3.91 17.32 26.69
N THR A 62 -3.35 18.53 26.84
CA THR A 62 -2.12 18.73 27.66
C THR A 62 -2.32 18.48 29.16
N THR A 63 -3.55 18.58 29.66
CA THR A 63 -3.89 18.39 31.08
C THR A 63 -3.97 16.90 31.40
N ASN A 64 -4.56 16.12 30.48
CA ASN A 64 -4.76 14.69 30.62
C ASN A 64 -3.57 13.85 30.12
N ALA A 65 -2.57 14.45 29.48
CA ALA A 65 -1.37 13.80 28.95
C ALA A 65 -0.70 12.74 29.88
N PRO A 66 -0.59 12.91 31.21
CA PRO A 66 -0.02 11.88 32.10
C PRO A 66 -0.81 10.57 32.16
N ASN A 67 -2.09 10.59 31.76
CA ASN A 67 -2.98 9.42 31.72
C ASN A 67 -2.84 8.60 30.43
N TYR A 68 -1.99 9.05 29.50
CA TYR A 68 -1.79 8.43 28.18
C TYR A 68 -0.33 8.04 27.96
N THR A 69 -0.14 7.00 27.14
CA THR A 69 1.18 6.57 26.67
C THR A 69 1.24 6.67 25.14
N TYR A 70 2.32 7.26 24.64
CA TYR A 70 2.62 7.47 23.22
C TYR A 70 4.13 7.70 23.04
N ASP A 71 4.67 7.45 21.84
CA ASP A 71 6.04 7.83 21.48
C ASP A 71 6.05 9.32 21.10
N ASN A 72 6.68 10.17 21.93
CA ASN A 72 6.73 11.63 21.71
C ASN A 72 7.60 12.07 20.52
N THR A 73 8.30 11.14 19.86
CA THR A 73 9.03 11.36 18.61
C THR A 73 8.21 11.03 17.36
N LEU A 74 7.03 10.41 17.56
CA LEU A 74 6.08 10.04 16.49
C LEU A 74 4.73 10.75 16.66
N VAL A 75 4.23 10.90 17.89
CA VAL A 75 2.92 11.48 18.23
C VAL A 75 3.11 12.71 19.13
N THR A 76 2.33 13.75 18.86
CA THR A 76 2.14 14.89 19.77
C THR A 76 0.72 14.86 20.34
N VAL A 77 0.57 15.30 21.59
CA VAL A 77 -0.73 15.50 22.25
C VAL A 77 -0.78 16.93 22.75
N ASP A 78 -1.76 17.70 22.26
CA ASP A 78 -2.05 19.04 22.75
C ASP A 78 -3.56 19.31 22.76
N ASN A 79 -3.97 20.55 23.04
CA ASN A 79 -5.38 20.92 23.19
C ASN A 79 -6.23 20.87 21.91
N SER A 80 -5.69 20.36 20.78
CA SER A 80 -6.47 19.96 19.59
C SER A 80 -6.66 18.44 19.47
N GLY A 81 -5.86 17.63 20.18
CA GLY A 81 -5.92 16.16 20.13
C GLY A 81 -4.53 15.51 20.06
N ALA A 82 -4.54 14.18 20.11
CA ALA A 82 -3.41 13.34 19.72
C ALA A 82 -3.32 13.28 18.19
N ARG A 83 -2.12 13.49 17.63
CA ARG A 83 -1.85 13.40 16.19
C ARG A 83 -0.39 13.07 15.90
N PRO A 84 -0.02 12.63 14.69
CA PRO A 84 1.39 12.52 14.31
C PRO A 84 2.13 13.86 14.46
N VAL A 85 3.42 13.84 14.82
CA VAL A 85 4.22 15.06 15.06
C VAL A 85 4.24 15.99 13.83
N THR A 86 4.26 17.30 14.07
CA THR A 86 4.23 18.31 13.01
C THR A 86 5.35 18.09 11.98
N GLY A 87 4.96 17.98 10.70
CA GLY A 87 5.88 17.64 9.63
C GLY A 87 6.38 16.19 9.69
N VAL A 88 5.51 15.23 9.98
CA VAL A 88 5.81 13.79 9.83
C VAL A 88 6.33 13.47 8.44
N ASN A 89 5.64 13.96 7.40
CA ASN A 89 6.12 13.88 6.04
C ASN A 89 7.24 14.91 5.82
N LYS A 90 8.37 14.45 5.28
CA LYS A 90 9.55 15.26 4.97
C LYS A 90 9.62 15.73 3.50
N ILE A 91 8.68 15.29 2.66
CA ILE A 91 8.54 15.72 1.27
C ILE A 91 7.81 17.07 1.19
N THR A 92 8.29 17.98 0.35
CA THR A 92 7.60 19.24 0.04
C THR A 92 6.54 18.97 -1.03
N ASN A 93 5.32 19.51 -0.90
CA ASN A 93 4.24 19.30 -1.89
C ASN A 93 4.03 17.80 -2.25
N PRO A 94 3.71 16.95 -1.26
CA PRO A 94 3.72 15.49 -1.40
C PRO A 94 2.60 14.90 -2.28
N ALA A 95 1.42 15.53 -2.29
CA ALA A 95 0.27 15.15 -3.09
C ALA A 95 0.06 16.10 -4.30
N PHE A 96 1.18 16.65 -4.82
CA PHE A 96 1.27 17.55 -5.97
C PHE A 96 0.22 18.68 -6.05
N ALA A 97 -0.28 19.17 -4.91
CA ALA A 97 -1.58 19.83 -4.75
C ALA A 97 -1.83 21.13 -5.56
N SER A 98 -0.88 21.61 -6.35
CA SER A 98 -1.05 22.74 -7.30
C SER A 98 0.00 22.82 -8.41
N ASN A 99 1.09 22.05 -8.34
CA ASN A 99 2.24 22.10 -9.22
C ASN A 99 3.18 20.91 -8.94
N ASN A 100 4.28 20.80 -9.70
CA ASN A 100 5.35 19.82 -9.50
C ASN A 100 6.73 20.47 -9.23
N SER A 101 6.81 21.78 -9.01
CA SER A 101 8.05 22.58 -9.00
C SER A 101 9.03 22.32 -7.85
N SER A 102 8.65 21.50 -6.87
CA SER A 102 9.56 21.02 -5.81
C SER A 102 10.25 19.70 -6.16
N TRP A 103 9.86 19.05 -7.25
CA TRP A 103 10.37 17.77 -7.72
C TRP A 103 11.35 17.95 -8.88
N ASN A 104 12.32 17.06 -8.96
CA ASN A 104 13.32 17.02 -10.02
C ASN A 104 13.15 15.71 -10.79
N LEU A 105 13.12 15.76 -12.13
CA LEU A 105 13.17 14.60 -13.00
C LEU A 105 14.55 14.52 -13.68
N ALA A 106 15.21 13.37 -13.60
CA ALA A 106 16.53 13.16 -14.23
C ALA A 106 16.74 11.70 -14.65
N ALA A 107 17.58 11.47 -15.67
CA ALA A 107 18.04 10.13 -16.03
C ALA A 107 18.87 9.50 -14.89
N VAL A 108 18.85 8.17 -14.79
CA VAL A 108 19.73 7.45 -13.86
C VAL A 108 21.07 7.15 -14.54
N ALA A 109 22.14 7.71 -13.98
CA ALA A 109 23.51 7.47 -14.43
C ALA A 109 23.84 5.97 -14.35
N GLY A 110 24.33 5.41 -15.45
CA GLY A 110 24.56 3.96 -15.61
C GLY A 110 23.70 3.32 -16.69
N SER A 111 22.67 3.99 -17.20
CA SER A 111 22.07 3.61 -18.49
C SER A 111 23.08 3.84 -19.60
N THR A 112 23.67 2.77 -20.12
CA THR A 112 24.60 2.82 -21.25
C THR A 112 23.83 3.05 -22.54
N THR A 113 24.29 4.01 -23.35
CA THR A 113 23.94 4.07 -24.77
C THR A 113 24.18 2.68 -25.39
N PRO A 114 23.17 2.05 -26.04
CA PRO A 114 23.33 0.72 -26.62
C PRO A 114 24.46 0.70 -27.66
N ASP A 115 25.23 -0.39 -27.69
CA ASP A 115 26.31 -0.56 -28.67
C ASP A 115 25.79 -0.34 -30.10
N GLY A 116 26.52 0.44 -30.89
CA GLY A 116 26.09 0.83 -32.23
C GLY A 116 25.20 2.08 -32.31
N TRP A 117 24.83 2.70 -31.20
CA TRP A 117 24.01 3.93 -31.18
C TRP A 117 24.79 5.12 -30.58
N VAL A 118 24.32 6.34 -30.87
CA VAL A 118 24.78 7.57 -30.21
C VAL A 118 23.60 8.43 -29.77
N VAL A 119 23.73 9.08 -28.62
CA VAL A 119 22.78 10.12 -28.16
C VAL A 119 23.02 11.39 -28.95
N VAL A 120 21.97 11.92 -29.57
CA VAL A 120 21.95 13.21 -30.24
C VAL A 120 21.22 14.21 -29.35
N PRO A 121 21.87 15.28 -28.87
CA PRO A 121 21.19 16.34 -28.12
C PRO A 121 20.15 17.04 -28.99
N GLY A 122 18.96 17.27 -28.43
CA GLY A 122 17.80 17.81 -29.12
C GLY A 122 17.96 19.26 -29.61
N SER A 123 17.05 19.69 -30.48
CA SER A 123 17.05 21.02 -31.06
C SER A 123 15.64 21.59 -31.18
N SER A 124 15.37 22.64 -30.42
CA SER A 124 14.12 23.41 -30.48
C SER A 124 13.84 23.99 -31.87
N THR A 125 14.87 24.35 -32.63
CA THR A 125 14.80 24.77 -34.05
C THR A 125 14.17 23.70 -34.94
N HIS A 126 14.43 22.41 -34.65
CA HIS A 126 13.93 21.29 -35.46
C HIS A 126 12.68 20.63 -34.86
N ALA A 127 12.28 21.04 -33.65
CA ALA A 127 11.27 20.40 -32.79
C ALA A 127 11.65 18.97 -32.34
N THR A 128 12.94 18.76 -32.07
CA THR A 128 13.48 17.50 -31.51
C THR A 128 13.86 17.68 -30.03
N SER A 129 13.58 16.66 -29.21
CA SER A 129 14.28 16.46 -27.92
C SER A 129 15.48 15.54 -28.15
N ASP A 130 16.24 15.20 -27.11
CA ASP A 130 17.31 14.20 -27.21
C ASP A 130 16.77 12.87 -27.74
N PHE A 131 17.52 12.19 -28.62
CA PHE A 131 17.15 10.90 -29.24
C PHE A 131 18.40 10.02 -29.45
N LEU A 132 18.23 8.72 -29.68
CA LEU A 132 19.31 7.88 -30.20
C LEU A 132 19.25 7.82 -31.72
N VAL A 133 20.41 7.78 -32.37
CA VAL A 133 20.55 7.42 -33.78
C VAL A 133 21.61 6.33 -33.92
N MET A 134 21.44 5.47 -34.93
CA MET A 134 22.46 4.51 -35.34
C MET A 134 23.78 5.23 -35.68
N LYS A 135 24.86 4.79 -35.05
CA LYS A 135 26.21 5.36 -35.15
C LYS A 135 26.77 5.25 -36.57
N TYR A 136 26.61 4.06 -37.15
CA TYR A 136 26.94 3.72 -38.53
C TYR A 136 25.65 3.57 -39.34
N GLU A 137 25.74 3.65 -40.67
CA GLU A 137 24.64 3.26 -41.58
C GLU A 137 24.09 1.87 -41.23
N ALA A 138 22.81 1.60 -41.49
CA ALA A 138 22.19 0.32 -41.18
C ALA A 138 22.91 -0.85 -41.89
N LYS A 139 23.32 -1.85 -41.10
CA LYS A 139 23.96 -3.09 -41.56
C LYS A 139 22.98 -4.25 -41.38
N CYS A 140 23.17 -5.30 -42.16
CA CYS A 140 22.48 -6.56 -41.91
C CYS A 140 23.37 -7.53 -41.14
N ALA A 141 22.80 -8.25 -40.16
CA ALA A 141 23.48 -9.28 -39.37
C ALA A 141 22.63 -10.57 -39.30
N ASP A 142 23.25 -11.70 -38.95
CA ASP A 142 22.52 -12.92 -38.62
C ASP A 142 21.89 -12.82 -37.22
N THR A 143 20.68 -13.37 -37.02
CA THR A 143 20.03 -13.36 -35.69
C THR A 143 20.78 -14.17 -34.62
N SER A 144 21.81 -14.92 -35.00
CA SER A 144 22.74 -15.61 -34.10
C SER A 144 24.00 -14.81 -33.73
N ASP A 145 24.34 -13.74 -34.47
CA ASP A 145 25.44 -12.83 -34.16
C ASP A 145 25.12 -11.41 -34.65
N LEU A 146 24.61 -10.59 -33.74
CA LEU A 146 24.26 -9.20 -34.00
C LEU A 146 25.47 -8.23 -33.97
N ALA A 147 26.66 -8.71 -33.60
CA ALA A 147 27.87 -7.89 -33.53
C ALA A 147 28.64 -7.84 -34.86
N THR A 148 28.37 -8.78 -35.78
CA THR A 148 29.06 -8.89 -37.07
C THR A 148 28.13 -8.52 -38.23
N GLY A 149 28.41 -7.41 -38.90
CA GLY A 149 27.72 -7.03 -40.14
C GLY A 149 28.14 -7.92 -41.31
N LEU A 150 27.17 -8.35 -42.11
CA LEU A 150 27.34 -9.20 -43.28
C LEU A 150 27.83 -8.42 -44.51
N THR A 151 28.57 -9.11 -45.37
CA THR A 151 29.01 -8.62 -46.69
C THR A 151 28.34 -9.37 -47.85
N VAL A 152 27.40 -10.28 -47.57
CA VAL A 152 26.70 -11.07 -48.58
C VAL A 152 25.19 -11.18 -48.29
N PRO A 153 24.32 -11.12 -49.31
CA PRO A 153 24.62 -10.91 -50.74
C PRO A 153 25.16 -9.50 -51.03
N ASP A 154 26.23 -9.42 -51.82
CA ASP A 154 26.82 -8.15 -52.29
C ASP A 154 26.04 -7.65 -53.52
N SER A 155 25.81 -6.35 -53.59
CA SER A 155 25.30 -5.64 -54.76
C SER A 155 26.30 -5.58 -55.93
N GLY A 156 27.58 -5.91 -55.68
CA GLY A 156 28.71 -5.59 -56.55
C GLY A 156 29.29 -4.19 -56.28
N HIS A 157 28.76 -3.48 -55.28
CA HIS A 157 29.16 -2.12 -54.90
C HIS A 157 29.56 -1.99 -53.41
N HIS A 158 29.81 -3.12 -52.73
CA HIS A 158 30.03 -3.20 -51.28
C HIS A 158 28.81 -2.74 -50.44
N THR A 159 27.61 -2.93 -50.98
CA THR A 159 26.36 -2.73 -50.24
C THR A 159 25.57 -4.04 -50.17
N TYR A 160 24.88 -4.27 -49.05
CA TYR A 160 24.11 -5.49 -48.81
C TYR A 160 22.83 -5.43 -49.65
N LEU A 161 22.62 -6.43 -50.51
CA LEU A 161 21.57 -6.47 -51.53
C LEU A 161 20.24 -6.96 -50.93
N ASP A 162 19.47 -6.06 -50.31
CA ASP A 162 18.24 -6.39 -49.59
C ASP A 162 17.16 -7.01 -50.52
N ALA A 163 17.04 -6.50 -51.76
CA ALA A 163 16.16 -7.05 -52.79
C ALA A 163 16.46 -8.52 -53.20
N ASN A 164 17.61 -9.10 -52.81
CA ASN A 164 17.92 -10.52 -52.99
C ASN A 164 17.64 -11.32 -51.70
N MET A 165 18.09 -10.82 -50.55
CA MET A 165 17.84 -11.43 -49.25
C MET A 165 17.45 -10.37 -48.22
N ALA A 166 16.15 -10.05 -48.14
CA ALA A 166 15.65 -8.98 -47.28
C ALA A 166 16.07 -9.17 -45.81
N CYS A 167 16.68 -8.15 -45.22
CA CYS A 167 17.23 -8.16 -43.87
C CYS A 167 16.13 -8.18 -42.80
N THR A 168 15.55 -9.35 -42.61
CA THR A 168 14.36 -9.60 -41.78
C THR A 168 14.47 -10.94 -41.06
N SER A 169 13.75 -11.06 -39.93
CA SER A 169 13.74 -12.28 -39.11
C SER A 169 13.25 -13.52 -39.87
N ALA A 170 12.45 -13.35 -40.93
CA ALA A 170 12.04 -14.41 -41.84
C ALA A 170 13.23 -15.10 -42.56
N ASN A 171 14.32 -14.36 -42.80
CA ASN A 171 15.56 -14.87 -43.39
C ASN A 171 16.64 -15.17 -42.31
N SER A 172 16.25 -15.24 -41.04
CA SER A 172 17.16 -15.27 -39.88
C SER A 172 18.14 -14.11 -39.86
N LYS A 173 17.69 -12.92 -40.27
CA LYS A 173 18.47 -11.68 -40.31
C LYS A 173 17.89 -10.62 -39.38
N ALA A 174 18.74 -9.67 -38.96
CA ALA A 174 18.34 -8.50 -38.20
C ALA A 174 19.11 -7.27 -38.67
N VAL A 175 18.46 -6.11 -38.57
CA VAL A 175 19.07 -4.81 -38.86
C VAL A 175 19.83 -4.34 -37.62
N VAL A 176 21.10 -3.98 -37.79
CA VAL A 176 21.98 -3.53 -36.70
C VAL A 176 22.77 -2.30 -37.14
N SER A 177 23.46 -1.64 -36.21
CA SER A 177 24.45 -0.63 -36.54
C SER A 177 25.79 -1.04 -35.93
N VAL A 178 26.70 -1.51 -36.77
CA VAL A 178 28.04 -1.96 -36.38
C VAL A 178 29.05 -1.44 -37.40
N ALA A 179 30.31 -1.37 -37.01
CA ALA A 179 31.37 -0.88 -37.90
C ALA A 179 31.54 -1.80 -39.13
N SER A 180 31.48 -3.11 -38.88
CA SER A 180 31.67 -4.19 -39.85
C SER A 180 30.50 -4.33 -40.84
N GLY A 181 30.77 -4.98 -41.97
CA GLY A 181 29.76 -5.33 -42.96
C GLY A 181 29.34 -4.21 -43.90
N TYR A 182 28.61 -4.62 -44.93
CA TYR A 182 28.08 -3.76 -45.97
C TYR A 182 26.77 -3.11 -45.53
N SER A 183 26.60 -1.86 -45.93
CA SER A 183 25.41 -1.06 -45.62
C SER A 183 24.24 -1.54 -46.47
N ILE A 184 23.04 -1.65 -45.88
CA ILE A 184 21.86 -2.17 -46.57
C ILE A 184 21.47 -1.19 -47.68
N ALA A 185 21.37 -1.71 -48.91
CA ALA A 185 20.93 -0.97 -50.09
C ALA A 185 20.01 -1.85 -50.97
N TYR A 186 19.51 -1.28 -52.08
CA TYR A 186 18.36 -1.85 -52.80
C TYR A 186 17.18 -2.11 -51.85
N VAL A 187 16.80 -1.06 -51.14
CA VAL A 187 15.70 -1.03 -50.17
C VAL A 187 14.89 0.24 -50.39
N SER A 188 13.58 0.11 -50.52
CA SER A 188 12.68 1.27 -50.69
C SER A 188 12.53 2.07 -49.39
N GLN A 189 12.09 3.33 -49.45
CA GLN A 189 11.77 4.11 -48.25
C GLN A 189 10.72 3.39 -47.39
N THR A 190 9.69 2.83 -48.03
CA THR A 190 8.62 2.07 -47.39
C THR A 190 9.12 0.81 -46.68
N GLU A 191 10.15 0.17 -47.23
CA GLU A 191 10.80 -0.94 -46.56
C GLU A 191 11.73 -0.48 -45.46
N ALA A 192 12.54 0.56 -45.65
CA ALA A 192 13.44 1.11 -44.63
C ALA A 192 12.67 1.50 -43.34
N ILE A 193 11.47 2.09 -43.48
CA ILE A 193 10.51 2.31 -42.37
C ILE A 193 10.20 0.97 -41.66
N THR A 194 9.84 -0.05 -42.43
CA THR A 194 9.48 -1.38 -41.94
C THR A 194 10.67 -2.13 -41.30
N ARG A 195 11.88 -1.97 -41.87
CA ARG A 195 13.15 -2.52 -41.37
C ARG A 195 13.45 -1.91 -40.00
N CYS A 196 13.42 -0.58 -39.87
CA CYS A 196 13.65 0.11 -38.60
C CYS A 196 12.61 -0.24 -37.52
N SER A 197 11.33 -0.39 -37.86
CA SER A 197 10.29 -0.75 -36.87
C SER A 197 10.46 -2.16 -36.26
N THR A 198 11.35 -3.00 -36.81
CA THR A 198 11.73 -4.28 -36.18
C THR A 198 12.89 -4.17 -35.18
N VAL A 199 13.61 -3.04 -35.17
CA VAL A 199 14.77 -2.84 -34.29
C VAL A 199 14.29 -2.33 -32.93
N ILE A 200 14.65 -3.04 -31.86
CA ILE A 200 14.36 -2.63 -30.49
C ILE A 200 15.59 -1.92 -29.90
N VAL A 201 15.40 -0.69 -29.43
CA VAL A 201 16.45 0.11 -28.80
C VAL A 201 15.93 0.69 -27.48
N GLY A 202 16.67 0.48 -26.39
CA GLY A 202 16.32 0.90 -25.02
C GLY A 202 15.08 0.23 -24.39
N GLY A 203 14.21 -0.38 -25.20
CA GLY A 203 12.94 -0.99 -24.80
C GLY A 203 11.76 -0.67 -25.71
N ALA A 204 11.92 0.23 -26.68
CA ALA A 204 10.92 0.56 -27.70
C ALA A 204 11.41 0.23 -29.12
N THR A 205 10.49 0.25 -30.08
CA THR A 205 10.80 0.18 -31.52
C THR A 205 11.49 1.45 -32.00
N ALA A 206 12.48 1.30 -32.87
CA ALA A 206 13.06 2.41 -33.63
C ALA A 206 12.18 2.79 -34.83
N HIS A 207 12.44 3.96 -35.42
CA HIS A 207 11.86 4.41 -36.69
C HIS A 207 12.95 4.74 -37.71
N LEU A 208 12.59 4.79 -39.00
CA LEU A 208 13.46 5.39 -40.01
C LEU A 208 13.64 6.87 -39.68
N ILE A 209 14.88 7.36 -39.61
CA ILE A 209 15.20 8.73 -39.20
C ILE A 209 14.36 9.77 -39.96
N SER A 210 13.87 10.81 -39.27
CA SER A 210 13.22 11.95 -39.93
C SER A 210 14.23 13.01 -40.38
N ASN A 211 13.81 13.87 -41.31
CA ASN A 211 14.54 15.04 -41.75
C ASN A 211 14.76 16.04 -40.61
N ASN A 212 13.90 16.03 -39.58
CA ASN A 212 14.07 16.85 -38.37
C ASN A 212 15.25 16.34 -37.51
N GLU A 213 15.35 15.03 -37.34
CA GLU A 213 16.43 14.36 -36.61
C GLU A 213 17.74 14.44 -37.40
N TRP A 214 17.71 14.22 -38.72
CA TRP A 214 18.86 14.41 -39.60
C TRP A 214 19.41 15.84 -39.53
N MET A 215 18.54 16.85 -39.68
CA MET A 215 18.97 18.25 -39.56
C MET A 215 19.42 18.61 -38.15
N THR A 216 18.91 17.94 -37.11
CA THR A 216 19.44 18.06 -35.74
C THR A 216 20.88 17.52 -35.65
N VAL A 217 21.16 16.34 -36.22
CA VAL A 217 22.52 15.78 -36.30
C VAL A 217 23.45 16.73 -37.08
N ALA A 218 23.05 17.12 -38.29
CA ALA A 218 23.86 17.96 -39.18
C ALA A 218 24.17 19.33 -38.57
N ARG A 219 23.17 20.02 -37.97
CA ARG A 219 23.38 21.32 -37.29
C ARG A 219 24.19 21.19 -36.00
N ASN A 220 24.05 20.09 -35.26
CA ASN A 220 24.88 19.84 -34.07
C ASN A 220 26.36 19.64 -34.49
N ALA A 221 26.61 18.83 -35.52
CA ALA A 221 27.93 18.58 -36.08
C ALA A 221 28.55 19.84 -36.73
N GLU A 222 27.77 20.67 -37.42
CA GLU A 222 28.19 21.97 -37.98
C GLU A 222 28.77 22.89 -36.90
N ALA A 223 28.20 22.86 -35.69
CA ALA A 223 28.64 23.70 -34.58
C ALA A 223 29.94 23.21 -33.89
N GLN A 224 30.48 22.03 -34.22
CA GLN A 224 31.69 21.51 -33.57
C GLN A 224 32.96 21.81 -34.38
N ALA A 225 33.89 22.58 -33.80
CA ALA A 225 35.13 22.98 -34.46
C ALA A 225 36.02 21.81 -34.94
N SER A 226 35.92 20.63 -34.31
CA SER A 226 36.61 19.38 -34.70
C SER A 226 36.10 18.73 -35.98
N ASN A 227 35.00 19.25 -36.54
CA ASN A 227 34.42 18.80 -37.81
C ASN A 227 34.79 19.70 -38.99
N TRP A 228 35.56 20.76 -38.76
CA TRP A 228 36.03 21.68 -39.79
C TRP A 228 37.52 21.48 -40.07
N SER A 229 37.89 21.50 -41.34
CA SER A 229 39.24 21.24 -41.84
C SER A 229 40.31 22.26 -41.41
N LEU A 230 39.92 23.45 -40.95
CA LEU A 230 40.84 24.41 -40.32
C LEU A 230 40.64 24.53 -38.79
N GLY A 231 39.95 23.57 -38.17
CA GLY A 231 39.79 23.49 -36.71
C GLY A 231 38.97 24.63 -36.09
N SER A 232 38.08 25.26 -36.86
CA SER A 232 37.21 26.36 -36.44
C SER A 232 35.95 26.40 -37.29
N VAL A 233 34.80 26.65 -36.66
CA VAL A 233 33.48 26.65 -37.34
C VAL A 233 33.45 27.71 -38.44
N GLY A 234 33.05 27.31 -39.65
CA GLY A 234 33.05 28.17 -40.85
C GLY A 234 34.42 28.40 -41.47
N SER A 235 35.46 27.67 -41.06
CA SER A 235 36.83 27.83 -41.57
C SER A 235 37.26 26.60 -42.36
N GLY A 236 37.47 26.79 -43.67
CA GLY A 236 37.57 25.70 -44.62
C GLY A 236 36.21 25.02 -44.82
N TYR A 237 36.24 23.74 -45.17
CA TYR A 237 35.05 22.91 -45.32
C TYR A 237 34.75 22.08 -44.06
N LEU A 238 33.46 21.80 -43.84
CA LEU A 238 32.96 20.73 -42.96
C LEU A 238 33.26 19.38 -43.61
N PHE A 239 33.63 18.38 -42.80
CA PHE A 239 33.94 17.05 -43.31
C PHE A 239 32.72 16.33 -43.92
N ALA A 240 32.90 15.76 -45.12
CA ALA A 240 31.82 15.23 -45.97
C ALA A 240 31.99 13.75 -46.36
N GLY A 241 32.80 13.00 -45.62
CA GLY A 241 33.00 11.54 -45.77
C GLY A 241 33.45 11.09 -47.14
N HIS A 242 33.24 9.79 -47.43
CA HIS A 242 33.67 9.17 -48.68
C HIS A 242 32.83 9.69 -49.85
N ASN A 243 33.38 10.57 -50.69
CA ASN A 243 32.66 11.19 -51.81
C ASN A 243 33.48 11.36 -53.09
N ASP A 244 34.73 10.92 -53.12
CA ASP A 244 35.64 11.14 -54.26
C ASP A 244 35.57 10.08 -55.37
N ASN A 245 34.71 9.08 -55.23
CA ASN A 245 34.59 7.91 -56.10
C ASN A 245 35.89 7.07 -56.20
N ALA A 246 36.78 7.15 -55.21
CA ALA A 246 38.09 6.48 -55.18
C ALA A 246 38.32 5.72 -53.85
N PRO A 247 37.77 4.50 -53.67
CA PRO A 247 37.20 3.63 -54.71
C PRO A 247 35.75 3.96 -55.07
N SER A 248 35.31 3.49 -56.23
CA SER A 248 33.94 3.62 -56.72
C SER A 248 32.98 2.59 -56.10
N LEU A 249 33.12 2.37 -54.78
CA LEU A 249 32.46 1.36 -53.96
C LEU A 249 32.17 1.95 -52.58
N ALA A 250 31.19 1.41 -51.86
CA ALA A 250 31.00 1.71 -50.45
C ALA A 250 32.19 1.20 -49.61
N LEU A 251 32.36 1.82 -48.44
CA LEU A 251 33.41 1.47 -47.48
C LEU A 251 32.81 1.03 -46.15
N ILE A 252 33.36 -0.04 -45.58
CA ILE A 252 33.09 -0.47 -44.21
C ILE A 252 33.68 0.58 -43.25
N ALA A 253 33.03 0.83 -42.11
CA ALA A 253 33.46 1.83 -41.13
C ALA A 253 34.48 1.25 -40.13
N SER A 254 35.27 2.09 -39.46
CA SER A 254 36.21 1.61 -38.44
C SER A 254 35.54 1.45 -37.09
N THR A 255 36.06 0.52 -36.30
CA THR A 255 35.76 0.41 -34.86
C THR A 255 36.38 1.54 -34.02
N THR A 256 37.30 2.32 -34.60
CA THR A 256 38.02 3.41 -33.93
C THR A 256 37.67 4.78 -34.53
N ASP A 257 37.06 5.65 -33.72
CA ASP A 257 36.50 6.93 -34.19
C ASP A 257 37.52 8.07 -34.42
N THR A 258 38.79 7.85 -34.08
CA THR A 258 39.77 8.94 -33.89
C THR A 258 41.09 8.70 -34.61
N GLY A 259 41.92 9.75 -34.70
CA GLY A 259 43.21 9.68 -35.42
C GLY A 259 43.01 9.43 -36.92
N ASN A 260 43.89 8.62 -37.52
CA ASN A 260 43.78 8.30 -38.94
C ASN A 260 42.57 7.42 -39.29
N ASN A 261 42.08 6.62 -38.33
CA ASN A 261 40.91 5.77 -38.52
C ASN A 261 39.64 6.58 -38.84
N ALA A 262 39.57 7.87 -38.51
CA ALA A 262 38.47 8.74 -38.92
C ALA A 262 38.36 8.95 -40.46
N CYS A 263 39.34 8.48 -41.23
CA CYS A 263 39.32 8.36 -42.69
C CYS A 263 39.53 6.89 -43.15
N ALA A 264 39.15 5.89 -42.34
CA ALA A 264 39.36 4.48 -42.68
C ALA A 264 38.63 4.05 -43.95
N TYR A 265 39.25 3.12 -44.68
CA TYR A 265 38.68 2.45 -45.84
C TYR A 265 39.14 1.00 -45.85
N THR A 266 38.26 0.06 -46.18
CA THR A 266 38.68 -1.33 -46.45
C THR A 266 39.11 -1.42 -47.91
N ASP A 267 40.35 -1.85 -48.15
CA ASP A 267 40.86 -2.07 -49.49
C ASP A 267 40.35 -3.41 -50.08
N THR A 268 40.61 -3.64 -51.37
CA THR A 268 40.21 -4.88 -52.07
C THR A 268 40.93 -6.14 -51.55
N ALA A 269 41.95 -6.00 -50.67
CA ALA A 269 42.60 -7.11 -49.98
C ALA A 269 42.00 -7.40 -48.59
N GLY A 270 41.08 -6.56 -48.10
CA GLY A 270 40.44 -6.69 -46.79
C GLY A 270 41.24 -6.09 -45.63
N THR A 271 42.28 -5.28 -45.89
CA THR A 271 43.19 -4.77 -44.85
C THR A 271 43.71 -3.36 -45.12
N THR A 272 43.17 -2.35 -44.42
CA THR A 272 43.95 -1.39 -43.58
C THR A 272 43.00 -0.38 -42.91
N GLU A 273 42.76 -0.55 -41.61
CA GLU A 273 41.84 0.29 -40.81
C GLU A 273 42.27 1.76 -40.61
N ALA A 274 43.42 2.18 -41.14
CA ALA A 274 43.93 3.54 -40.99
C ALA A 274 44.83 3.96 -42.19
N PRO A 275 44.45 4.96 -43.02
CA PRO A 275 45.38 5.54 -43.98
C PRO A 275 46.65 6.08 -43.31
N ALA A 276 47.74 6.19 -44.06
CA ALA A 276 49.00 6.77 -43.56
C ALA A 276 48.83 8.21 -43.01
N SER A 277 47.87 8.95 -43.55
CA SER A 277 47.34 10.19 -42.98
C SER A 277 45.87 10.35 -43.36
N CYS A 278 44.98 10.52 -42.39
CA CYS A 278 43.66 11.11 -42.65
C CYS A 278 43.88 12.60 -42.99
N PRO A 279 43.47 13.09 -44.18
CA PRO A 279 43.79 14.46 -44.59
C PRO A 279 42.95 15.48 -43.82
N THR A 280 43.51 16.02 -42.74
CA THR A 280 42.79 16.90 -41.79
C THR A 280 42.90 18.39 -42.08
N ASN A 281 43.70 18.82 -43.08
CA ASN A 281 43.90 20.23 -43.41
C ASN A 281 44.35 20.40 -44.87
N THR A 282 43.50 20.99 -45.73
CA THR A 282 43.91 21.59 -47.01
C THR A 282 43.40 23.03 -47.08
N ALA A 283 44.26 23.97 -47.49
CA ALA A 283 44.04 25.40 -47.29
C ALA A 283 43.07 26.08 -48.29
N ASN A 284 42.29 25.31 -49.05
CA ASN A 284 41.35 25.84 -50.04
C ASN A 284 39.89 25.68 -49.56
N ASN A 285 39.10 26.74 -49.72
CA ASN A 285 37.65 26.73 -49.47
C ASN A 285 36.90 26.05 -50.63
N THR A 286 37.24 24.81 -50.92
CA THR A 286 36.71 24.01 -52.05
C THR A 286 36.64 22.54 -51.66
N SER A 287 35.42 22.01 -51.50
CA SER A 287 35.11 20.58 -51.24
C SER A 287 35.43 19.63 -52.41
N SER A 288 36.33 19.99 -53.33
CA SER A 288 36.65 19.19 -54.52
C SER A 288 37.55 18.00 -54.17
N THR A 289 36.93 16.98 -53.57
CA THR A 289 37.43 15.64 -53.21
C THR A 289 38.64 15.57 -52.29
N VAL A 290 39.79 16.11 -52.69
CA VAL A 290 41.08 15.93 -52.01
C VAL A 290 41.12 16.68 -50.67
N GLY A 291 40.82 15.93 -49.61
CA GLY A 291 40.86 16.38 -48.21
C GLY A 291 39.53 16.35 -47.48
N ASN A 292 38.40 16.11 -48.17
CA ASN A 292 37.10 16.08 -47.51
C ASN A 292 36.69 14.68 -46.96
N GLN A 293 37.57 13.68 -47.13
CA GLN A 293 37.28 12.25 -46.92
C GLN A 293 37.27 11.77 -45.46
N LYS A 294 37.10 12.66 -44.47
CA LYS A 294 36.92 12.25 -43.06
C LYS A 294 35.46 11.83 -42.86
N ARG A 295 35.25 10.58 -42.48
CA ARG A 295 33.95 9.91 -42.38
C ARG A 295 33.27 10.07 -41.01
N VAL A 296 33.98 10.65 -40.04
CA VAL A 296 33.52 10.78 -38.64
C VAL A 296 33.26 12.24 -38.27
N LEU A 297 32.03 12.51 -37.83
CA LEU A 297 31.63 13.77 -37.21
C LEU A 297 31.52 13.61 -35.69
N THR A 298 31.98 14.63 -34.97
CA THR A 298 31.89 14.75 -33.51
C THR A 298 30.62 15.50 -33.15
N MET A 299 29.90 15.05 -32.13
CA MET A 299 28.70 15.69 -31.60
C MET A 299 29.04 16.56 -30.37
N SER A 300 28.15 17.48 -30.00
CA SER A 300 28.35 18.41 -28.87
C SER A 300 28.47 17.75 -27.49
N ASN A 301 28.12 16.47 -27.36
CA ASN A 301 28.30 15.65 -26.17
C ASN A 301 29.58 14.77 -26.22
N GLY A 302 30.43 14.95 -27.24
CA GLY A 302 31.66 14.18 -27.43
C GLY A 302 31.48 12.80 -28.08
N SER A 303 30.26 12.40 -28.46
CA SER A 303 30.03 11.18 -29.24
C SER A 303 30.43 11.34 -30.70
N TYR A 304 30.59 10.22 -31.41
CA TYR A 304 31.07 10.17 -32.79
C TYR A 304 30.07 9.45 -33.68
N ILE A 305 29.70 10.06 -34.81
CA ILE A 305 28.79 9.48 -35.80
C ILE A 305 29.49 9.33 -37.15
N TRP A 306 29.23 8.21 -37.83
CA TRP A 306 29.85 7.82 -39.09
C TRP A 306 28.92 8.04 -40.28
N ASP A 307 29.52 8.41 -41.41
CA ASP A 307 28.91 8.36 -42.75
C ASP A 307 27.57 9.12 -42.87
N ILE A 308 27.41 10.21 -42.12
CA ILE A 308 26.32 11.20 -42.28
C ILE A 308 26.51 12.03 -43.58
N ALA A 309 27.61 11.83 -44.30
CA ALA A 309 27.94 12.50 -45.53
C ALA A 309 28.80 11.57 -46.38
N GLY A 310 28.50 11.48 -47.68
CA GLY A 310 29.16 10.50 -48.53
C GLY A 310 28.78 9.05 -48.16
N ASN A 311 29.59 8.10 -48.61
CA ASN A 311 29.37 6.66 -48.54
C ASN A 311 28.01 6.25 -49.13
N VAL A 312 26.97 5.93 -48.36
CA VAL A 312 25.63 5.59 -48.89
C VAL A 312 24.65 6.74 -48.67
N GLY A 313 23.87 7.10 -49.68
CA GLY A 313 22.80 8.09 -49.54
C GLY A 313 21.63 7.49 -48.77
N GLU A 314 21.06 8.20 -47.79
CA GLU A 314 20.11 7.61 -46.84
C GLU A 314 18.70 8.16 -46.97
N TRP A 315 17.70 7.27 -46.98
CA TRP A 315 16.30 7.65 -46.82
C TRP A 315 16.03 8.27 -45.45
N THR A 316 15.26 9.36 -45.40
CA THR A 316 14.49 9.76 -44.21
C THR A 316 13.04 9.27 -44.34
N ASN A 317 12.22 9.39 -43.29
CA ASN A 317 10.80 9.02 -43.33
C ASN A 317 9.88 10.07 -44.02
N ASP A 318 10.42 11.21 -44.43
CA ASP A 318 9.66 12.34 -44.96
C ASP A 318 9.36 12.21 -46.46
N THR A 319 8.29 12.86 -46.92
CA THR A 319 7.96 12.98 -48.35
C THR A 319 7.46 14.37 -48.70
N ILE A 320 7.57 14.74 -49.98
CA ILE A 320 7.21 16.06 -50.51
C ILE A 320 6.75 15.96 -51.97
N GLN A 321 5.74 16.74 -52.37
CA GLN A 321 5.34 16.79 -53.78
C GLN A 321 6.29 17.70 -54.58
N GLY A 322 6.58 17.36 -55.84
CA GLY A 322 7.54 18.10 -56.68
C GLY A 322 7.31 19.62 -56.74
N LYS A 323 6.04 20.04 -56.80
CA LYS A 323 5.58 21.44 -56.78
C LYS A 323 5.82 22.19 -55.45
N ASP A 324 5.98 21.44 -54.35
CA ASP A 324 6.11 21.95 -52.99
C ASP A 324 7.58 22.00 -52.53
N GLN A 325 8.52 21.55 -53.37
CA GLN A 325 9.96 21.51 -53.07
C GLN A 325 10.61 22.91 -53.07
N PRO A 326 11.73 23.10 -52.34
CA PRO A 326 12.62 24.23 -52.53
C PRO A 326 13.07 24.37 -53.98
N THR A 327 13.23 25.58 -54.50
CA THR A 327 13.78 25.79 -55.85
C THR A 327 14.43 27.16 -56.03
N GLY A 328 15.21 27.30 -57.11
CA GLY A 328 15.85 28.55 -57.51
C GLY A 328 14.98 29.39 -58.45
N ALA A 329 15.57 30.44 -59.03
CA ALA A 329 14.86 31.39 -59.90
C ALA A 329 14.23 30.76 -61.17
N THR A 330 14.59 29.52 -61.51
CA THR A 330 13.97 28.72 -62.57
C THR A 330 13.64 27.32 -62.00
N PRO A 331 12.36 26.96 -61.88
CA PRO A 331 11.92 25.61 -61.51
C PRO A 331 12.31 24.53 -62.54
N GLY A 332 12.15 23.26 -62.17
CA GLY A 332 12.54 22.09 -62.96
C GLY A 332 13.59 21.27 -62.24
N ALA A 333 13.53 19.93 -62.31
CA ALA A 333 14.42 19.02 -61.57
C ALA A 333 15.91 19.25 -61.92
N ASN A 334 16.68 19.83 -60.98
CA ASN A 334 18.09 20.17 -61.14
C ASN A 334 18.85 20.08 -59.81
N TRP A 335 20.16 19.82 -59.87
CA TRP A 335 21.08 20.09 -58.75
C TRP A 335 21.31 21.60 -58.59
N ARG A 336 21.31 22.08 -57.34
CA ARG A 336 21.34 23.51 -56.98
C ARG A 336 22.21 23.71 -55.74
N GLU A 337 22.93 24.84 -55.69
CA GLU A 337 23.52 25.31 -54.43
C GLU A 337 22.42 25.75 -53.45
N PHE A 338 22.68 25.57 -52.16
CA PHE A 338 21.81 26.13 -51.11
C PHE A 338 21.72 27.66 -51.19
N THR A 339 22.79 28.33 -51.62
CA THR A 339 22.86 29.78 -51.88
C THR A 339 22.07 30.22 -53.13
N ALA A 340 21.67 29.29 -54.01
CA ALA A 340 20.88 29.57 -55.22
C ALA A 340 19.37 29.31 -55.06
N LEU A 341 18.91 28.87 -53.87
CA LEU A 341 17.48 28.72 -53.57
C LEU A 341 16.81 30.08 -53.36
N THR A 342 15.73 30.33 -54.10
CA THR A 342 14.90 31.55 -53.98
C THR A 342 13.57 31.30 -53.27
N THR A 343 13.17 30.04 -53.11
CA THR A 343 12.03 29.61 -52.29
C THR A 343 12.32 28.25 -51.66
N TYR A 344 11.69 27.98 -50.51
CA TYR A 344 11.73 26.69 -49.81
C TYR A 344 10.47 25.84 -50.07
N GLY A 345 9.54 26.34 -50.89
CA GLY A 345 8.27 25.67 -51.16
C GLY A 345 7.41 25.60 -49.90
N THR A 346 7.09 24.40 -49.42
CA THR A 346 6.42 24.18 -48.12
C THR A 346 7.38 23.97 -46.95
N LEU A 347 8.69 23.84 -47.21
CA LEU A 347 9.71 23.71 -46.17
C LEU A 347 10.14 25.08 -45.63
N THR A 348 10.93 25.07 -44.55
CA THR A 348 11.61 26.26 -44.02
C THR A 348 13.13 26.14 -44.19
N TYR A 349 13.83 27.27 -44.00
CA TYR A 349 15.29 27.35 -44.05
C TYR A 349 15.98 26.23 -43.25
N ASP A 350 15.61 26.06 -41.98
CA ASP A 350 16.23 25.08 -41.07
C ASP A 350 15.84 23.62 -41.34
N LYS A 351 14.86 23.36 -42.22
CA LYS A 351 14.56 22.00 -42.69
C LYS A 351 15.42 21.58 -43.90
N VAL A 352 16.22 22.49 -44.45
CA VAL A 352 16.98 22.30 -45.69
C VAL A 352 18.46 22.65 -45.56
N ARG A 353 18.81 23.76 -44.88
CA ARG A 353 20.11 24.44 -45.01
C ARG A 353 20.99 24.44 -43.76
N PRO A 354 22.32 24.64 -43.89
CA PRO A 354 23.24 24.94 -42.79
C PRO A 354 22.87 26.23 -42.03
N ALA A 355 23.45 26.47 -40.85
CA ALA A 355 23.15 27.63 -40.02
C ALA A 355 23.57 28.96 -40.65
N ASN A 356 24.68 28.99 -41.39
CA ASN A 356 25.13 30.19 -42.11
C ASN A 356 24.56 30.23 -43.53
N VAL A 357 23.92 31.35 -43.89
CA VAL A 357 23.33 31.60 -45.22
C VAL A 357 24.36 31.63 -46.37
N LEU A 358 25.65 31.70 -46.05
CA LEU A 358 26.76 31.67 -47.00
C LEU A 358 27.38 30.27 -47.20
N TYR A 359 27.01 29.25 -46.42
CA TYR A 359 27.54 27.91 -46.63
C TYR A 359 26.79 27.19 -47.75
N ASP A 360 27.58 26.58 -48.64
CA ASP A 360 27.18 25.82 -49.83
C ASP A 360 28.22 24.71 -50.12
N ALA A 361 28.23 24.14 -51.34
CA ALA A 361 29.18 23.09 -51.70
C ALA A 361 30.65 23.47 -51.46
N THR A 362 31.03 24.76 -51.54
CA THR A 362 32.41 25.19 -51.29
C THR A 362 32.88 24.93 -49.86
N TYR A 363 31.95 24.98 -48.90
CA TYR A 363 32.17 24.68 -47.48
C TYR A 363 31.90 23.21 -47.11
N GLY A 364 31.71 22.30 -48.08
CA GLY A 364 31.49 20.87 -47.81
C GLY A 364 30.06 20.52 -47.36
N MET A 365 29.08 21.39 -47.61
CA MET A 365 27.69 21.17 -47.22
C MET A 365 26.97 20.13 -48.11
N GLY A 366 27.51 19.87 -49.30
CA GLY A 366 26.81 19.20 -50.40
C GLY A 366 25.87 20.15 -51.15
N ARG A 367 24.99 19.57 -51.98
CA ARG A 367 23.99 20.30 -52.79
C ARG A 367 22.59 19.72 -52.58
N ILE A 368 21.58 20.41 -53.13
CA ILE A 368 20.19 19.91 -53.20
C ILE A 368 19.78 19.62 -54.65
N PHE A 369 19.19 18.44 -54.91
CA PHE A 369 18.45 18.17 -56.14
C PHE A 369 16.97 18.45 -55.90
N SER A 370 16.40 19.38 -56.67
CA SER A 370 14.98 19.74 -56.53
C SER A 370 14.36 20.37 -57.77
N ASP A 371 13.04 20.23 -57.85
CA ASP A 371 12.20 20.67 -58.97
C ASP A 371 11.51 22.02 -58.67
N GLY A 372 10.43 22.01 -57.88
CA GLY A 372 9.58 23.17 -57.62
C GLY A 372 8.64 23.57 -58.77
N THR A 373 8.53 22.78 -59.86
CA THR A 373 7.58 23.05 -60.94
C THR A 373 6.15 22.88 -60.44
N ALA A 374 5.34 23.94 -60.52
CA ALA A 374 4.01 24.01 -59.92
C ALA A 374 3.01 22.92 -60.37
N SER A 375 3.23 22.28 -61.54
CA SER A 375 2.42 21.17 -62.04
C SER A 375 2.91 19.77 -61.65
N ASN A 376 4.08 19.63 -61.00
CA ASN A 376 4.62 18.34 -60.59
C ASN A 376 3.99 17.87 -59.27
N THR A 377 2.93 17.05 -59.35
CA THR A 377 2.26 16.46 -58.18
C THR A 377 2.85 15.11 -57.74
N THR A 378 3.96 14.66 -58.33
CA THR A 378 4.66 13.43 -57.93
C THR A 378 5.15 13.56 -56.49
N VAL A 379 4.95 12.51 -55.68
CA VAL A 379 5.50 12.42 -54.32
C VAL A 379 6.92 11.87 -54.39
N TYR A 380 7.86 12.61 -53.81
CA TYR A 380 9.26 12.25 -53.67
C TYR A 380 9.58 12.01 -52.20
N ALA A 381 10.50 11.08 -51.96
CA ALA A 381 11.08 10.83 -50.64
C ALA A 381 12.35 11.66 -50.47
N PHE A 382 12.74 11.93 -49.22
CA PHE A 382 13.98 12.62 -48.92
C PHE A 382 15.13 11.61 -48.85
N ILE A 383 16.15 11.80 -49.68
CA ILE A 383 17.47 11.18 -49.53
C ILE A 383 18.41 12.23 -48.95
N ARG A 384 19.27 11.85 -48.00
CA ARG A 384 20.26 12.72 -47.35
C ARG A 384 21.69 12.16 -47.46
N GLY A 385 22.69 13.01 -47.17
CA GLY A 385 24.13 12.69 -47.20
C GLY A 385 24.75 12.60 -48.60
N ASN A 386 24.03 11.97 -49.55
CA ASN A 386 24.48 11.51 -50.86
C ASN A 386 25.66 10.51 -50.82
N SER A 387 25.83 9.74 -51.89
CA SER A 387 26.76 8.60 -51.90
C SER A 387 28.16 8.89 -52.45
N TRP A 388 29.06 7.91 -52.37
CA TRP A 388 30.48 7.98 -52.74
C TRP A 388 30.82 8.53 -54.13
N MET A 389 29.89 8.48 -55.09
CA MET A 389 30.10 9.01 -56.44
C MET A 389 29.85 10.52 -56.58
N HIS A 390 29.35 11.19 -55.53
CA HIS A 390 28.73 12.52 -55.65
C HIS A 390 29.65 13.72 -55.39
N THR A 391 30.92 13.55 -55.03
CA THR A 391 31.90 14.65 -54.89
C THR A 391 31.37 15.83 -54.06
N ASP A 392 31.37 17.07 -54.56
CA ASP A 392 30.88 18.26 -53.84
C ASP A 392 29.34 18.39 -53.81
N TYR A 393 28.61 17.45 -54.42
CA TYR A 393 27.16 17.29 -54.24
C TYR A 393 26.84 16.53 -52.93
N ALA A 394 27.81 15.83 -52.33
CA ALA A 394 27.69 15.15 -51.03
C ALA A 394 28.14 16.02 -49.85
N GLY A 395 27.58 15.75 -48.67
CA GLY A 395 27.78 16.55 -47.47
C GLY A 395 26.64 16.35 -46.46
N ALA A 396 26.86 16.73 -45.20
CA ALA A 396 25.90 16.46 -44.12
C ALA A 396 24.52 17.13 -44.32
N PHE A 397 24.47 18.19 -45.13
CA PHE A 397 23.25 18.90 -45.49
C PHE A 397 22.70 18.53 -46.87
N ALA A 398 23.40 17.68 -47.63
CA ALA A 398 22.99 17.28 -48.98
C ALA A 398 21.56 16.69 -48.97
N ALA A 399 20.83 16.89 -50.07
CA ALA A 399 19.48 16.36 -50.22
C ALA A 399 19.19 16.00 -51.68
N ASP A 400 18.70 14.78 -51.94
CA ASP A 400 18.05 14.45 -53.21
C ASP A 400 16.54 14.29 -52.98
N LEU A 401 15.75 15.07 -53.72
CA LEU A 401 14.29 15.06 -53.75
C LEU A 401 13.75 14.62 -55.13
N GLY A 402 14.57 13.91 -55.93
CA GLY A 402 14.25 13.41 -57.26
C GLY A 402 13.72 11.98 -57.30
N SER A 403 13.82 11.24 -56.19
CA SER A 403 13.44 9.82 -56.12
C SER A 403 12.09 9.60 -55.41
N PRO A 404 11.18 8.74 -55.93
CA PRO A 404 9.92 8.41 -55.27
C PRO A 404 10.15 7.45 -54.07
N PRO A 405 9.19 7.34 -53.12
CA PRO A 405 9.28 6.40 -51.98
C PRO A 405 9.55 4.93 -52.32
N GLY A 406 9.08 4.47 -53.48
CA GLY A 406 9.34 3.13 -54.03
C GLY A 406 10.57 3.05 -54.95
N GLY A 407 11.49 4.01 -54.85
CA GLY A 407 12.79 3.94 -55.52
C GLY A 407 13.76 3.04 -54.75
N GLU A 408 14.71 2.43 -55.46
CA GLU A 408 15.74 1.54 -54.91
C GLU A 408 17.06 1.78 -55.68
N GLY A 409 18.20 1.55 -55.04
CA GLY A 409 19.50 1.64 -55.71
C GLY A 409 20.64 1.07 -54.88
N TRP A 410 21.75 0.72 -55.53
CA TRP A 410 22.98 0.20 -54.91
C TRP A 410 23.66 1.21 -53.97
N ASN A 411 23.32 2.50 -54.12
CA ASN A 411 23.83 3.62 -53.33
C ASN A 411 22.79 4.25 -52.40
N LEU A 412 21.61 3.62 -52.24
CA LEU A 412 20.50 4.12 -51.42
C LEU A 412 20.20 3.15 -50.27
N GLY A 413 20.44 3.61 -49.04
CA GLY A 413 20.28 2.88 -47.79
C GLY A 413 19.54 3.71 -46.74
N PHE A 414 19.82 3.48 -45.46
CA PHE A 414 19.15 4.16 -44.35
C PHE A 414 19.90 4.04 -43.01
N ARG A 415 19.44 4.79 -42.01
CA ARG A 415 19.71 4.56 -40.59
C ARG A 415 18.47 4.79 -39.73
N CYS A 416 18.40 4.12 -38.59
CA CYS A 416 17.28 4.24 -37.68
C CYS A 416 17.55 5.25 -36.55
N ALA A 417 16.48 5.85 -36.05
CA ALA A 417 16.45 6.68 -34.84
C ALA A 417 15.51 6.05 -33.78
N SER A 418 15.67 6.37 -32.51
CA SER A 418 14.70 6.05 -31.47
C SER A 418 13.68 7.16 -31.34
N ASP A 419 12.49 6.83 -30.82
CA ASP A 419 11.64 7.82 -30.15
C ASP A 419 12.44 8.67 -29.15
N PRO A 420 12.03 9.92 -28.87
CA PRO A 420 12.74 10.81 -27.96
C PRO A 420 13.06 10.19 -26.59
N VAL A 421 14.26 10.47 -26.09
CA VAL A 421 14.68 10.30 -24.67
C VAL A 421 14.05 11.38 -23.79
N ALA A 422 12.89 11.92 -24.20
CA ALA A 422 12.22 13.02 -23.52
C ALA A 422 11.83 12.59 -22.10
N LEU A 423 12.50 13.16 -21.12
CA LEU A 423 12.08 13.12 -19.73
C LEU A 423 11.23 14.36 -19.48
N SER A 424 9.94 14.16 -19.27
CA SER A 424 9.00 15.23 -18.94
C SER A 424 8.14 14.85 -17.76
N HIS A 425 7.81 15.84 -16.93
CA HIS A 425 6.75 15.69 -15.93
C HIS A 425 5.85 16.92 -15.92
N SER A 426 4.56 16.69 -15.73
CA SER A 426 3.54 17.72 -15.73
C SER A 426 2.43 17.39 -14.74
N PHE A 427 2.24 18.27 -13.76
CA PHE A 427 1.09 18.27 -12.86
C PHE A 427 -0.21 18.19 -13.66
N SER A 428 -1.01 17.14 -13.43
CA SER A 428 -2.24 16.88 -14.18
C SER A 428 -3.46 17.51 -13.49
N SER A 429 -3.65 17.23 -12.20
CA SER A 429 -4.67 17.90 -11.36
C SER A 429 -4.45 17.62 -9.87
N SER A 430 -4.97 18.50 -9.01
CA SER A 430 -5.00 18.32 -7.55
C SER A 430 -6.15 17.41 -7.08
N SER A 431 -6.79 16.67 -7.99
CA SER A 431 -7.83 15.69 -7.67
C SER A 431 -7.25 14.35 -7.18
N GLY A 432 -5.93 14.18 -7.32
CA GLY A 432 -5.16 13.03 -6.85
C GLY A 432 -5.67 11.68 -7.34
N ARG A 433 -5.41 10.63 -6.56
CA ARG A 433 -5.84 9.24 -6.86
C ARG A 433 -7.29 9.14 -7.38
N GLU A 434 -8.22 9.83 -6.72
CA GLU A 434 -9.66 9.70 -6.92
C GLU A 434 -10.17 10.16 -8.31
N ALA A 435 -9.34 10.81 -9.13
CA ALA A 435 -9.67 11.16 -10.51
C ALA A 435 -8.48 11.08 -11.50
N ALA A 436 -7.49 10.22 -11.23
CA ALA A 436 -6.25 10.11 -12.01
C ALA A 436 -5.44 11.43 -12.09
N GLY A 437 -5.44 12.20 -11.00
CA GLY A 437 -4.61 13.39 -10.80
C GLY A 437 -3.16 13.07 -10.39
N GLY A 438 -2.49 14.05 -9.78
CA GLY A 438 -1.09 13.97 -9.39
C GLY A 438 -0.13 14.60 -10.41
N ASP A 439 1.07 14.05 -10.54
CA ASP A 439 2.09 14.43 -11.54
C ASP A 439 2.21 13.32 -12.59
N SER A 440 2.02 13.67 -13.86
CA SER A 440 2.21 12.76 -14.98
C SER A 440 3.69 12.78 -15.38
N VAL A 441 4.39 11.66 -15.24
CA VAL A 441 5.80 11.51 -15.59
C VAL A 441 5.93 10.63 -16.82
N THR A 442 6.54 11.15 -17.89
CA THR A 442 6.91 10.39 -19.09
C THR A 442 8.42 10.22 -19.16
N VAL A 443 8.83 8.98 -19.41
CA VAL A 443 10.22 8.55 -19.56
C VAL A 443 10.40 7.95 -20.94
N GLY A 444 11.22 8.61 -21.76
CA GLY A 444 11.61 8.15 -23.08
C GLY A 444 12.22 6.74 -23.08
N SER A 445 12.30 6.14 -24.26
CA SER A 445 12.61 4.71 -24.44
C SER A 445 14.01 4.24 -24.01
N VAL A 446 14.93 5.15 -23.70
CA VAL A 446 16.38 4.88 -23.69
C VAL A 446 17.01 4.78 -22.30
N THR A 447 16.38 5.31 -21.25
CA THR A 447 16.94 5.31 -19.90
C THR A 447 15.84 5.21 -18.85
N ASP A 448 16.13 4.53 -17.75
CA ASP A 448 15.37 4.74 -16.52
C ASP A 448 15.57 6.18 -16.04
N ALA A 449 14.53 6.77 -15.46
CA ALA A 449 14.57 8.10 -14.86
C ALA A 449 14.07 8.08 -13.42
N LYS A 450 14.58 9.01 -12.62
CA LYS A 450 14.17 9.24 -11.24
C LYS A 450 13.41 10.56 -11.14
N ILE A 451 12.24 10.53 -10.51
CA ILE A 451 11.58 11.73 -9.98
C ILE A 451 11.80 11.79 -8.47
N TYR A 452 12.37 12.88 -7.97
CA TYR A 452 12.90 12.94 -6.61
C TYR A 452 12.94 14.35 -5.99
N GLN A 453 13.07 14.39 -4.66
CA GLN A 453 13.46 15.58 -3.90
C GLN A 453 14.72 15.31 -3.08
N SER A 454 15.53 16.36 -2.87
CA SER A 454 16.78 16.30 -2.09
C SER A 454 16.54 16.82 -0.67
N ILE A 455 16.28 15.92 0.28
CA ILE A 455 15.83 16.23 1.64
C ILE A 455 16.90 15.85 2.67
N ASN A 456 17.12 16.66 3.71
CA ASN A 456 17.79 16.18 4.93
C ASN A 456 16.71 15.78 5.95
N VAL A 457 16.73 14.52 6.41
CA VAL A 457 15.80 14.03 7.45
C VAL A 457 16.35 14.20 8.88
N GLY A 458 17.63 14.59 9.01
CA GLY A 458 18.25 15.08 10.24
C GLY A 458 18.71 14.02 11.23
N ASN A 459 18.64 12.74 10.87
CA ASN A 459 19.04 11.61 11.72
C ASN A 459 19.08 10.28 10.93
N THR A 460 19.58 9.22 11.55
CA THR A 460 19.73 7.87 10.97
C THR A 460 18.68 6.84 11.44
N SER A 461 17.48 7.28 11.85
CA SER A 461 16.37 6.35 12.13
C SER A 461 15.95 5.59 10.87
N THR A 462 15.19 4.51 11.03
CA THR A 462 14.39 3.95 9.94
C THR A 462 13.28 4.93 9.56
N TYR A 463 13.06 5.11 8.27
CA TYR A 463 11.94 5.85 7.69
C TYR A 463 11.12 4.91 6.81
N ASP A 464 9.81 5.04 6.89
CA ASP A 464 8.87 4.48 5.93
C ASP A 464 8.81 5.45 4.73
N ILE A 465 8.80 4.89 3.52
CA ILE A 465 8.61 5.64 2.28
C ILE A 465 7.53 4.98 1.43
N SER A 466 6.60 5.78 0.89
CA SER A 466 5.61 5.30 -0.06
C SER A 466 5.22 6.34 -1.09
N ALA A 467 4.74 5.88 -2.24
CA ALA A 467 4.10 6.68 -3.27
C ALA A 467 2.94 5.88 -3.88
N TYR A 468 1.96 6.57 -4.45
CA TYR A 468 0.94 5.93 -5.29
C TYR A 468 1.33 6.12 -6.75
N ALA A 469 1.24 5.06 -7.54
CA ALA A 469 1.55 5.06 -8.97
C ALA A 469 0.39 4.48 -9.78
N TYR A 470 0.14 5.05 -10.96
CA TYR A 470 -0.84 4.60 -11.94
C TYR A 470 -0.11 4.41 -13.27
N ASP A 471 -0.22 3.23 -13.90
CA ASP A 471 0.37 3.06 -15.23
C ASP A 471 -0.49 3.79 -16.28
N SER A 472 0.10 4.81 -16.92
CA SER A 472 -0.49 5.59 -18.01
C SER A 472 0.13 5.22 -19.37
N THR A 473 0.99 4.19 -19.41
CA THR A 473 1.67 3.76 -20.63
C THR A 473 0.66 3.23 -21.64
N SER A 474 0.75 3.70 -22.89
CA SER A 474 -0.14 3.26 -23.97
C SER A 474 -0.15 1.74 -24.10
N GLY A 475 -1.34 1.15 -24.10
CA GLY A 475 -1.54 -0.31 -24.12
C GLY A 475 -1.58 -1.00 -22.74
N ASN A 476 -1.23 -0.33 -21.64
CA ASN A 476 -1.30 -0.88 -20.27
C ASN A 476 -1.95 0.10 -19.26
N VAL A 477 -2.80 1.01 -19.74
CA VAL A 477 -3.42 2.08 -18.92
C VAL A 477 -4.26 1.49 -17.79
N GLY A 478 -3.95 1.86 -16.53
CA GLY A 478 -4.57 1.31 -15.31
C GLY A 478 -4.14 -0.12 -14.97
N GLY A 479 -3.06 -0.61 -15.60
CA GLY A 479 -2.53 -1.97 -15.41
C GLY A 479 -1.81 -2.19 -14.07
N ILE A 480 -1.26 -3.41 -13.91
CA ILE A 480 -0.51 -3.80 -12.71
C ILE A 480 0.85 -3.09 -12.69
N VAL A 481 1.05 -2.17 -11.76
CA VAL A 481 2.36 -1.54 -11.54
C VAL A 481 3.28 -2.53 -10.82
N THR A 482 4.45 -2.80 -11.40
CA THR A 482 5.49 -3.64 -10.82
C THR A 482 6.87 -3.00 -11.00
N SER A 483 7.94 -3.70 -10.62
CA SER A 483 9.33 -3.25 -10.77
C SER A 483 9.79 -3.03 -12.22
N SER A 484 9.03 -3.50 -13.23
CA SER A 484 9.21 -3.19 -14.65
C SER A 484 8.52 -1.89 -15.12
N ILE A 485 7.77 -1.23 -14.23
CA ILE A 485 7.09 0.05 -14.46
C ILE A 485 7.70 1.13 -13.56
N ALA A 486 7.65 0.92 -12.24
CA ALA A 486 8.13 1.87 -11.23
C ALA A 486 8.63 1.18 -9.95
N GLN A 487 9.61 1.77 -9.26
CA GLN A 487 10.18 1.32 -7.98
C GLN A 487 10.43 2.53 -7.07
N LEU A 488 10.46 2.36 -5.75
CA LEU A 488 10.91 3.43 -4.85
C LEU A 488 12.42 3.67 -5.03
N TYR A 489 12.84 4.93 -4.92
CA TYR A 489 14.21 5.38 -5.16
C TYR A 489 14.79 6.10 -3.93
N TYR A 490 16.04 5.75 -3.59
CA TYR A 490 16.82 6.40 -2.55
C TYR A 490 18.28 6.55 -2.98
N ASN A 491 18.76 7.80 -3.02
CA ASN A 491 20.17 8.20 -3.16
C ASN A 491 21.03 7.26 -4.03
N GLY A 492 20.84 7.31 -5.35
CA GLY A 492 21.58 6.51 -6.32
C GLY A 492 20.89 5.24 -6.80
N ALA A 493 20.05 4.58 -5.99
CA ALA A 493 19.51 3.26 -6.29
C ALA A 493 17.99 3.12 -6.09
N ALA A 494 17.40 2.11 -6.74
CA ALA A 494 16.10 1.59 -6.34
C ALA A 494 16.22 0.82 -5.01
N ILE A 495 15.15 0.82 -4.22
CA ILE A 495 15.05 0.07 -2.95
C ILE A 495 13.95 -1.00 -3.02
N SER A 496 13.98 -1.94 -2.07
CA SER A 496 12.95 -2.96 -1.92
C SER A 496 11.56 -2.31 -1.84
N THR A 497 10.72 -2.62 -2.83
CA THR A 497 9.39 -2.03 -3.00
C THR A 497 8.33 -3.12 -2.93
N THR A 498 7.42 -3.00 -1.97
CA THR A 498 6.18 -3.76 -1.89
C THR A 498 5.10 -3.05 -2.71
N TYR A 499 4.33 -3.81 -3.48
CA TYR A 499 3.26 -3.31 -4.33
C TYR A 499 1.91 -3.77 -3.80
N THR A 500 1.03 -2.84 -3.47
CA THR A 500 -0.33 -3.13 -2.98
C THR A 500 -1.34 -2.44 -3.90
N ASP A 501 -2.31 -3.19 -4.41
CA ASP A 501 -3.45 -2.65 -5.16
C ASP A 501 -4.24 -1.67 -4.26
N ALA A 502 -4.47 -0.45 -4.76
CA ALA A 502 -5.22 0.60 -4.07
C ALA A 502 -6.61 0.84 -4.71
N GLY A 503 -6.99 0.04 -5.69
CA GLY A 503 -8.21 0.23 -6.49
C GLY A 503 -8.03 1.24 -7.62
N SER A 504 -9.01 1.26 -8.53
CA SER A 504 -9.08 2.21 -9.66
C SER A 504 -7.82 2.26 -10.55
N GLY A 505 -7.03 1.19 -10.61
CA GLY A 505 -5.77 1.11 -11.39
C GLY A 505 -4.54 1.70 -10.69
N TRP A 506 -4.69 2.21 -9.46
CA TRP A 506 -3.59 2.75 -8.66
C TRP A 506 -2.95 1.68 -7.78
N TRP A 507 -1.64 1.77 -7.61
CA TRP A 507 -0.84 0.89 -6.78
C TRP A 507 -0.04 1.69 -5.77
N LYS A 508 -0.12 1.31 -4.48
CA LYS A 508 0.75 1.85 -3.45
C LYS A 508 2.09 1.11 -3.49
N LEU A 509 3.14 1.83 -3.86
CA LEU A 509 4.52 1.42 -3.69
C LEU A 509 4.93 1.76 -2.24
N SER A 510 5.37 0.78 -1.46
CA SER A 510 5.78 0.97 -0.05
C SER A 510 7.12 0.30 0.24
N GLY A 511 7.95 0.92 1.08
CA GLY A 511 9.24 0.39 1.49
C GLY A 511 9.79 1.10 2.73
N THR A 512 10.97 0.67 3.18
CA THR A 512 11.68 1.30 4.31
C THR A 512 13.13 1.57 3.95
N LEU A 513 13.71 2.59 4.57
CA LEU A 513 15.11 3.01 4.38
C LEU A 513 15.72 3.51 5.69
N THR A 514 17.05 3.56 5.76
CA THR A 514 17.76 4.27 6.84
C THR A 514 17.97 5.72 6.42
N GLY A 515 17.51 6.66 7.25
CA GLY A 515 17.70 8.09 7.04
C GLY A 515 19.17 8.53 7.15
N ALA A 516 19.41 9.81 6.89
CA ALA A 516 20.70 10.45 7.13
C ALA A 516 20.51 11.85 7.72
N ASP A 517 21.46 12.32 8.52
CA ASP A 517 21.69 13.76 8.75
C ASP A 517 22.57 14.35 7.64
N ALA A 518 22.04 14.27 6.42
CA ALA A 518 22.60 14.83 5.20
C ALA A 518 21.48 14.95 4.15
N SER A 519 21.63 15.84 3.17
CA SER A 519 20.70 15.85 2.03
C SER A 519 20.86 14.55 1.22
N ARG A 520 19.73 13.90 0.92
CA ARG A 520 19.62 12.64 0.17
C ARG A 520 18.46 12.75 -0.81
N GLU A 521 18.58 12.06 -1.94
CA GLU A 521 17.51 11.97 -2.94
C GLU A 521 16.47 10.92 -2.51
N TYR A 522 15.17 11.29 -2.50
CA TYR A 522 14.05 10.39 -2.23
C TYR A 522 12.98 10.55 -3.31
N GLY A 523 12.39 9.44 -3.78
CA GLY A 523 11.29 9.48 -4.74
C GLY A 523 11.00 8.15 -5.40
N VAL A 524 10.75 8.17 -6.72
CA VAL A 524 10.44 6.98 -7.53
C VAL A 524 11.36 6.89 -8.75
N LEU A 525 11.83 5.68 -9.01
CA LEU A 525 12.44 5.25 -10.26
C LEU A 525 11.32 4.82 -11.22
N VAL A 526 11.29 5.40 -12.41
CA VAL A 526 10.37 5.06 -13.50
C VAL A 526 11.18 4.44 -14.63
N LYS A 527 10.70 3.33 -15.19
CA LYS A 527 11.43 2.55 -16.20
C LYS A 527 11.40 3.20 -17.59
N SER A 528 12.37 2.85 -18.44
CA SER A 528 12.41 3.32 -19.83
C SER A 528 11.12 3.01 -20.60
N GLY A 529 10.68 3.96 -21.43
CA GLY A 529 9.48 3.83 -22.25
C GLY A 529 8.17 3.72 -21.45
N LYS A 530 8.08 4.38 -20.30
CA LYS A 530 6.88 4.39 -19.44
C LYS A 530 6.33 5.80 -19.26
N THR A 531 5.01 5.89 -19.18
CA THR A 531 4.30 7.07 -18.68
C THR A 531 3.48 6.65 -17.48
N ILE A 532 3.61 7.35 -16.35
CA ILE A 532 2.85 7.04 -15.13
C ILE A 532 2.26 8.30 -14.50
N GLY A 533 1.11 8.16 -13.83
CA GLY A 533 0.68 9.11 -12.82
C GLY A 533 1.34 8.78 -11.48
N LEU A 534 1.74 9.81 -10.71
CA LEU A 534 2.27 9.68 -9.36
C LEU A 534 1.59 10.63 -8.38
N ASP A 535 1.36 10.16 -7.15
CA ASP A 535 0.71 10.94 -6.09
C ASP A 535 1.09 10.46 -4.66
N ASP A 536 0.64 11.20 -3.65
CA ASP A 536 0.62 10.80 -2.23
C ASP A 536 1.98 10.37 -1.64
N PHE A 537 3.06 11.02 -2.09
CA PHE A 537 4.42 10.75 -1.63
C PHE A 537 4.57 10.98 -0.13
N THR A 538 5.02 9.94 0.58
CA THR A 538 5.16 9.95 2.03
C THR A 538 6.59 9.54 2.38
N LEU A 539 7.28 10.36 3.18
CA LEU A 539 8.57 10.02 3.81
C LEU A 539 8.51 10.39 5.28
N SER A 540 8.40 9.40 6.16
CA SER A 540 8.12 9.59 7.59
C SER A 540 8.92 8.62 8.47
N LYS A 541 9.18 9.00 9.73
CA LYS A 541 9.93 8.13 10.66
C LYS A 541 9.12 6.85 10.93
N SER A 542 9.76 5.69 10.80
CA SER A 542 9.07 4.41 10.95
C SER A 542 8.63 4.16 12.39
N GLY A 543 7.39 3.71 12.58
CA GLY A 543 6.89 3.28 13.89
C GLY A 543 5.36 3.34 14.06
N PRO A 544 4.83 2.76 15.15
CA PRO A 544 3.40 2.70 15.43
C PRO A 544 2.91 4.05 15.99
N TYR A 545 2.57 4.98 15.10
CA TYR A 545 1.93 6.26 15.40
C TYR A 545 0.63 6.05 16.20
N SER A 546 0.72 6.04 17.53
CA SER A 546 -0.39 5.62 18.38
C SER A 546 -0.39 6.29 19.75
N VAL A 547 -1.58 6.38 20.34
CA VAL A 547 -1.82 6.85 21.71
C VAL A 547 -2.76 5.86 22.39
N TYR A 548 -2.52 5.57 23.68
CA TYR A 548 -3.39 4.70 24.45
C TYR A 548 -3.50 5.10 25.92
N THR A 549 -4.57 4.65 26.58
CA THR A 549 -4.82 4.91 28.01
C THR A 549 -3.87 4.10 28.88
N THR A 550 -3.06 4.77 29.71
CA THR A 550 -2.02 4.09 30.52
C THR A 550 -2.65 3.14 31.54
N ALA A 551 -3.64 3.61 32.28
CA ALA A 551 -4.49 2.80 33.14
C ALA A 551 -5.82 2.48 32.44
N ALA A 552 -6.43 1.35 32.79
CA ALA A 552 -7.79 1.03 32.33
C ALA A 552 -8.85 1.88 33.04
N TYR A 553 -9.97 2.15 32.37
CA TYR A 553 -11.21 2.43 33.08
C TYR A 553 -11.70 1.14 33.73
N SER A 554 -12.11 1.21 35.00
CA SER A 554 -12.61 0.06 35.76
C SER A 554 -13.88 0.40 36.52
N ASN A 555 -14.91 -0.43 36.40
CA ASN A 555 -16.16 -0.27 37.15
C ASN A 555 -16.80 -1.64 37.41
N ALA A 556 -16.95 -2.02 38.68
CA ALA A 556 -17.41 -3.35 39.10
C ALA A 556 -18.82 -3.70 38.57
N GLN A 557 -19.69 -2.69 38.44
CA GLN A 557 -21.07 -2.86 37.98
C GLN A 557 -21.20 -2.95 36.44
N VAL A 558 -20.10 -2.99 35.66
CA VAL A 558 -20.19 -3.15 34.18
C VAL A 558 -20.90 -4.44 33.82
N PHE A 559 -22.11 -4.33 33.28
CA PHE A 559 -22.86 -5.44 32.71
C PHE A 559 -22.42 -5.71 31.26
N SER A 560 -22.35 -4.63 30.47
CA SER A 560 -22.18 -4.65 29.03
C SER A 560 -21.46 -3.40 28.54
N TRP A 561 -20.55 -3.55 27.57
CA TRP A 561 -19.98 -2.43 26.81
C TRP A 561 -20.88 -2.17 25.60
N ASN A 562 -21.48 -0.97 25.49
CA ASN A 562 -22.58 -0.72 24.55
C ASN A 562 -22.20 0.04 23.29
N SER A 563 -21.20 0.91 23.33
CA SER A 563 -20.91 1.80 22.20
C SER A 563 -19.47 2.30 22.19
N PHE A 564 -19.01 2.67 21.00
CA PHE A 564 -17.72 3.27 20.73
C PHE A 564 -17.93 4.53 19.90
N ALA A 565 -17.46 5.68 20.37
CA ALA A 565 -17.63 6.96 19.69
C ALA A 565 -16.35 7.81 19.83
N PRO A 566 -15.46 7.81 18.83
CA PRO A 566 -14.28 8.65 18.80
C PRO A 566 -14.61 10.05 18.24
N THR A 567 -13.81 11.05 18.57
CA THR A 567 -13.82 12.35 17.88
C THR A 567 -12.54 12.47 17.06
N VAL A 568 -12.67 12.27 15.75
CA VAL A 568 -11.55 12.30 14.79
C VAL A 568 -11.76 13.38 13.74
N THR A 569 -10.68 14.10 13.42
CA THR A 569 -10.55 14.86 12.16
C THR A 569 -9.55 14.15 11.28
N ALA A 570 -9.98 13.72 10.09
CA ALA A 570 -9.14 13.11 9.06
C ALA A 570 -9.66 13.52 7.68
N SER A 571 -8.74 13.62 6.71
CA SER A 571 -9.02 13.97 5.31
C SER A 571 -8.29 12.99 4.38
N GLY A 572 -8.77 12.87 3.14
CA GLY A 572 -8.12 12.09 2.06
C GLY A 572 -7.64 10.71 2.51
N ASN A 573 -6.33 10.57 2.68
CA ASN A 573 -5.65 9.31 3.00
C ASN A 573 -5.34 9.09 4.49
N ALA A 574 -5.68 10.04 5.37
CA ALA A 574 -5.55 9.87 6.81
C ALA A 574 -6.56 8.84 7.35
N THR A 575 -6.09 7.94 8.21
CA THR A 575 -6.92 6.90 8.83
C THR A 575 -6.70 6.84 10.33
N VAL A 576 -7.71 6.39 11.07
CA VAL A 576 -7.56 6.02 12.48
C VAL A 576 -8.17 4.64 12.68
N GLY A 577 -7.34 3.71 13.14
CA GLY A 577 -7.71 2.36 13.54
C GLY A 577 -7.60 2.20 15.05
N TYR A 578 -8.40 1.31 15.63
CA TYR A 578 -8.50 1.11 17.07
C TYR A 578 -8.09 -0.31 17.47
N GLN A 579 -7.46 -0.40 18.64
CA GLN A 579 -7.24 -1.65 19.37
C GLN A 579 -7.75 -1.46 20.80
N LEU A 580 -8.41 -2.47 21.34
CA LEU A 580 -8.95 -2.46 22.70
C LEU A 580 -8.29 -3.55 23.53
N CYS A 581 -8.25 -3.37 24.85
CA CYS A 581 -7.71 -4.35 25.79
C CYS A 581 -8.54 -4.34 27.07
N LEU A 582 -8.76 -5.51 27.67
CA LEU A 582 -9.58 -5.69 28.87
C LEU A 582 -8.75 -5.62 30.17
N ASP A 583 -7.65 -4.88 30.14
CA ASP A 583 -6.71 -4.66 31.23
C ASP A 583 -6.00 -3.29 31.07
N ASN A 584 -5.08 -2.90 31.97
CA ASN A 584 -4.36 -1.62 31.84
C ASN A 584 -3.50 -1.57 30.57
N GLY A 585 -3.46 -0.45 29.86
CA GLY A 585 -2.69 -0.33 28.61
C GLY A 585 -1.18 -0.54 28.76
N SER A 586 -0.62 -0.30 29.95
CA SER A 586 0.76 -0.66 30.30
C SER A 586 1.04 -2.16 30.23
N ASP A 587 0.01 -2.97 30.47
CA ASP A 587 0.12 -4.42 30.72
C ASP A 587 -0.27 -5.23 29.46
N CYS A 588 -0.85 -4.56 28.45
CA CYS A 588 -1.33 -5.14 27.21
C CYS A 588 -0.21 -5.27 26.15
N SER A 589 0.06 -6.50 25.69
CA SER A 589 1.13 -6.81 24.73
C SER A 589 0.64 -7.47 23.43
N TYR A 590 1.57 -7.66 22.49
CA TYR A 590 1.38 -8.41 21.25
C TYR A 590 1.94 -9.85 21.29
N SER A 591 2.56 -10.27 22.39
CA SER A 591 3.28 -11.55 22.50
C SER A 591 2.68 -12.51 23.54
N SER A 592 2.44 -12.06 24.77
CA SER A 592 1.87 -12.88 25.86
C SER A 592 1.27 -12.03 26.99
N GLY A 593 0.42 -12.63 27.83
CA GLY A 593 -0.32 -11.90 28.89
C GLY A 593 -1.58 -11.22 28.35
N SER A 594 -1.98 -10.11 28.97
CA SER A 594 -3.09 -9.26 28.49
C SER A 594 -2.81 -8.78 27.06
N ARG A 595 -3.84 -8.73 26.21
CA ARG A 595 -3.69 -8.57 24.75
C ARG A 595 -4.42 -7.35 24.20
N TRP A 596 -3.79 -6.67 23.25
CA TRP A 596 -4.51 -5.81 22.32
C TRP A 596 -5.37 -6.66 21.38
N GLN A 597 -6.59 -6.22 21.12
CA GLN A 597 -7.60 -6.92 20.32
C GLN A 597 -8.24 -5.99 19.29
N TYR A 598 -8.67 -6.57 18.18
CA TYR A 598 -9.40 -5.92 17.09
C TYR A 598 -10.57 -6.80 16.62
N TYR A 599 -11.56 -6.22 15.95
CA TYR A 599 -12.83 -6.87 15.66
C TYR A 599 -12.96 -7.25 14.18
N THR A 600 -12.91 -8.55 13.89
CA THR A 600 -12.97 -9.11 12.53
C THR A 600 -14.41 -9.42 12.12
N GLY A 601 -15.29 -8.42 12.16
CA GLY A 601 -16.65 -8.51 11.61
C GLY A 601 -17.57 -9.57 12.24
N GLY A 602 -17.30 -9.96 13.49
CA GLY A 602 -18.06 -11.00 14.20
C GLY A 602 -17.34 -11.59 15.41
N VAL A 603 -16.01 -11.46 15.49
CA VAL A 603 -15.15 -12.00 16.55
C VAL A 603 -14.10 -10.98 16.96
N TRP A 604 -13.80 -10.91 18.26
CA TRP A 604 -12.62 -10.20 18.78
C TRP A 604 -11.38 -11.09 18.70
N THR A 605 -10.39 -10.62 17.95
CA THR A 605 -9.15 -11.35 17.66
C THR A 605 -7.97 -10.63 18.32
N ASN A 606 -7.05 -11.39 18.91
CA ASN A 606 -5.81 -10.85 19.47
C ASN A 606 -4.91 -10.30 18.35
N ALA A 607 -4.52 -9.04 18.43
CA ALA A 607 -3.59 -8.43 17.48
C ALA A 607 -2.16 -8.97 17.65
N THR A 608 -1.42 -9.06 16.54
CA THR A 608 0.01 -9.42 16.49
C THR A 608 0.95 -8.21 16.41
N ASP A 609 0.44 -7.06 16.00
CA ASP A 609 1.15 -5.79 15.86
C ASP A 609 0.16 -4.61 15.82
N ALA A 610 0.61 -3.41 15.46
CA ALA A 610 -0.23 -2.20 15.39
C ALA A 610 -0.97 -2.01 14.05
N THR A 611 -0.77 -2.85 13.04
CA THR A 611 -1.46 -2.75 11.74
C THR A 611 -2.86 -3.38 11.75
N GLN A 612 -3.07 -4.34 12.66
CA GLN A 612 -4.35 -5.04 12.82
C GLN A 612 -5.31 -4.23 13.70
N THR A 613 -6.19 -3.44 13.09
CA THR A 613 -7.08 -2.50 13.78
C THR A 613 -8.55 -2.67 13.38
N SER A 614 -9.46 -2.37 14.31
CA SER A 614 -10.86 -2.09 13.98
C SER A 614 -10.99 -0.67 13.40
N SER A 615 -11.79 -0.48 12.36
CA SER A 615 -12.32 0.85 12.02
C SER A 615 -13.48 1.23 12.93
N GLU A 616 -13.82 2.52 13.01
CA GLU A 616 -14.99 3.00 13.77
C GLU A 616 -16.29 2.29 13.35
N ALA A 617 -16.51 2.15 12.03
CA ALA A 617 -17.69 1.47 11.48
C ALA A 617 -17.77 -0.04 11.82
N GLN A 618 -16.67 -0.66 12.24
CA GLN A 618 -16.66 -2.05 12.72
C GLN A 618 -17.03 -2.15 14.21
N LEU A 619 -16.83 -1.09 15.00
CA LEU A 619 -17.08 -1.04 16.45
C LEU A 619 -18.55 -0.69 16.77
N THR A 620 -19.46 -1.42 16.13
CA THR A 620 -20.91 -1.30 16.36
C THR A 620 -21.30 -1.72 17.78
N GLN A 621 -22.52 -1.38 18.20
CA GLN A 621 -23.05 -1.81 19.50
C GLN A 621 -22.92 -3.34 19.72
N THR A 622 -23.27 -4.16 18.72
CA THR A 622 -23.12 -5.61 18.79
C THR A 622 -21.67 -6.06 18.89
N ALA A 623 -20.73 -5.35 18.25
CA ALA A 623 -19.30 -5.63 18.39
C ALA A 623 -18.81 -5.33 19.82
N MET A 624 -19.18 -4.17 20.37
CA MET A 624 -18.82 -3.79 21.74
C MET A 624 -19.43 -4.73 22.78
N GLN A 625 -20.69 -5.14 22.60
CA GLN A 625 -21.38 -6.08 23.48
C GLN A 625 -20.79 -7.49 23.47
N ALA A 626 -19.99 -7.83 22.46
CA ALA A 626 -19.23 -9.09 22.40
C ALA A 626 -17.88 -9.05 23.14
N LEU A 627 -17.47 -7.91 23.71
CA LEU A 627 -16.32 -7.85 24.61
C LEU A 627 -16.67 -8.45 25.98
N SER A 628 -15.78 -9.30 26.51
CA SER A 628 -15.97 -9.84 27.86
C SER A 628 -15.98 -8.74 28.93
N THR A 629 -16.88 -8.87 29.90
CA THR A 629 -16.92 -8.03 31.10
C THR A 629 -16.32 -8.72 32.33
N THR A 630 -15.63 -9.87 32.18
CA THR A 630 -15.07 -10.64 33.30
C THR A 630 -14.04 -9.86 34.11
N SER A 631 -13.19 -9.03 33.48
CA SER A 631 -12.19 -8.22 34.17
C SER A 631 -12.72 -6.89 34.73
N LYS A 632 -13.95 -6.49 34.33
CA LYS A 632 -14.55 -5.16 34.60
C LYS A 632 -13.66 -3.95 34.23
N LYS A 633 -12.66 -4.16 33.36
CA LYS A 633 -11.69 -3.17 32.87
C LYS A 633 -11.79 -2.97 31.36
N ILE A 634 -11.50 -1.76 30.88
CA ILE A 634 -11.27 -1.49 29.46
C ILE A 634 -10.25 -0.38 29.23
N THR A 635 -9.43 -0.57 28.20
CA THR A 635 -8.38 0.32 27.70
C THR A 635 -8.55 0.46 26.19
N VAL A 636 -8.31 1.66 25.65
CA VAL A 636 -8.33 1.90 24.20
C VAL A 636 -6.98 2.44 23.73
N LYS A 637 -6.56 1.98 22.54
CA LYS A 637 -5.47 2.50 21.72
C LYS A 637 -6.03 2.99 20.39
N ALA A 638 -5.70 4.23 20.04
CA ALA A 638 -5.84 4.73 18.67
C ALA A 638 -4.49 4.63 17.95
N ILE A 639 -4.52 4.15 16.72
CA ILE A 639 -3.39 4.06 15.79
C ILE A 639 -3.75 4.91 14.56
N MET A 640 -2.80 5.76 14.14
CA MET A 640 -2.99 6.81 13.16
C MET A 640 -2.20 6.49 11.90
N GLY A 641 -2.90 6.32 10.78
CA GLY A 641 -2.30 6.23 9.45
C GLY A 641 -2.39 7.58 8.72
N PHE A 642 -1.43 7.83 7.83
CA PHE A 642 -1.40 9.03 6.98
C PHE A 642 -0.81 8.70 5.61
N GLY A 643 -1.05 9.60 4.66
CA GLY A 643 -0.52 9.53 3.30
C GLY A 643 -0.50 10.93 2.68
N GLY A 644 0.51 11.23 1.86
CA GLY A 644 0.65 12.54 1.24
C GLY A 644 0.72 13.67 2.28
N ALA A 645 -0.19 14.64 2.18
CA ALA A 645 -0.29 15.75 3.12
C ALA A 645 -1.29 15.51 4.28
N ASP A 646 -2.13 14.48 4.19
CA ASP A 646 -3.21 14.24 5.16
C ASP A 646 -2.66 13.70 6.48
N THR A 647 -3.04 14.29 7.61
CA THR A 647 -2.70 13.79 8.95
C THR A 647 -3.94 13.73 9.84
N PRO A 648 -4.24 12.58 10.48
CA PRO A 648 -5.38 12.47 11.38
C PRO A 648 -5.11 13.17 12.71
N THR A 649 -6.16 13.62 13.38
CA THR A 649 -6.15 14.08 14.78
C THR A 649 -7.29 13.42 15.53
N VAL A 650 -6.99 12.81 16.69
CA VAL A 650 -7.95 12.19 17.60
C VAL A 650 -8.07 13.07 18.84
N SER A 651 -9.20 13.76 19.00
CA SER A 651 -9.42 14.69 20.12
C SER A 651 -9.98 13.98 21.36
N SER A 652 -10.80 12.94 21.19
CA SER A 652 -11.31 12.12 22.29
C SER A 652 -11.77 10.73 21.84
N ILE A 653 -11.96 9.82 22.80
CA ILE A 653 -12.64 8.54 22.62
C ILE A 653 -13.66 8.35 23.74
N THR A 654 -14.88 7.93 23.38
CA THR A 654 -15.96 7.60 24.30
C THR A 654 -16.33 6.12 24.22
N ILE A 655 -16.51 5.49 25.38
CA ILE A 655 -17.11 4.16 25.54
C ILE A 655 -18.43 4.33 26.31
N GLY A 656 -19.55 3.84 25.76
CA GLY A 656 -20.80 3.67 26.51
C GLY A 656 -20.89 2.29 27.14
N LEU A 657 -21.57 2.21 28.29
CA LEU A 657 -21.73 0.97 29.06
C LEU A 657 -23.08 0.92 29.80
N THR A 658 -23.70 -0.26 29.85
CA THR A 658 -24.78 -0.55 30.80
C THR A 658 -24.16 -0.97 32.13
N LEU A 659 -24.64 -0.37 33.23
CA LEU A 659 -24.38 -0.83 34.57
C LEU A 659 -25.49 -1.79 35.03
N ASP A 660 -25.11 -2.87 35.70
CA ASP A 660 -26.03 -3.64 36.52
C ASP A 660 -26.15 -3.01 37.91
N ILE A 661 -27.34 -2.50 38.18
CA ILE A 661 -27.73 -1.83 39.43
C ILE A 661 -28.96 -2.50 40.06
N SER A 662 -29.34 -3.68 39.57
CA SER A 662 -30.57 -4.38 39.94
C SER A 662 -30.26 -5.51 40.92
N PRO A 663 -30.71 -5.43 42.19
CA PRO A 663 -30.56 -6.55 43.12
C PRO A 663 -31.23 -7.84 42.63
N PRO A 664 -30.68 -9.02 42.98
CA PRO A 664 -31.35 -10.29 42.78
C PRO A 664 -32.74 -10.33 43.41
N THR A 665 -33.60 -11.20 42.89
CA THR A 665 -34.87 -11.51 43.55
C THR A 665 -34.63 -12.07 44.95
N VAL A 666 -35.44 -11.63 45.92
CA VAL A 666 -35.34 -12.09 47.31
C VAL A 666 -35.54 -13.62 47.36
N PRO A 667 -34.65 -14.39 48.02
CA PRO A 667 -34.80 -15.84 48.08
C PRO A 667 -36.09 -16.25 48.79
N GLY A 668 -36.58 -17.46 48.50
CA GLY A 668 -37.71 -18.02 49.23
C GLY A 668 -37.41 -18.17 50.73
N THR A 669 -38.46 -18.24 51.55
CA THR A 669 -38.32 -18.58 52.98
C THR A 669 -37.59 -19.92 53.12
N PRO A 670 -36.49 -20.03 53.90
CA PRO A 670 -35.87 -21.30 54.18
C PRO A 670 -36.81 -22.27 54.90
N THR A 671 -36.73 -23.53 54.52
CA THR A 671 -37.52 -24.62 55.10
C THR A 671 -36.67 -25.85 55.37
N THR A 672 -37.07 -26.61 56.37
CA THR A 672 -36.51 -27.91 56.75
C THR A 672 -37.60 -28.71 57.47
N THR A 673 -37.37 -29.99 57.77
CA THR A 673 -38.30 -30.81 58.56
C THR A 673 -38.34 -30.34 60.01
N THR A 674 -39.54 -30.10 60.56
CA THR A 674 -39.72 -29.61 61.93
C THR A 674 -41.01 -30.17 62.56
N PRO A 675 -41.00 -30.60 63.84
CA PRO A 675 -39.81 -30.81 64.68
C PRO A 675 -38.87 -31.90 64.12
N THR A 676 -37.61 -31.91 64.57
CA THR A 676 -36.60 -32.87 64.12
C THR A 676 -35.63 -33.25 65.25
N ASN A 677 -35.10 -34.47 65.19
CA ASN A 677 -33.98 -34.93 66.03
C ASN A 677 -32.61 -34.85 65.32
N ASP A 678 -32.56 -34.23 64.13
CA ASP A 678 -31.33 -33.86 63.44
C ASP A 678 -30.82 -32.51 63.96
N SER A 679 -29.72 -32.53 64.73
CA SER A 679 -29.03 -31.32 65.22
C SER A 679 -28.30 -30.52 64.12
N THR A 680 -28.19 -31.07 62.91
CA THR A 680 -27.48 -30.51 61.75
C THR A 680 -28.43 -30.23 60.57
N PRO A 681 -29.61 -29.61 60.79
CA PRO A 681 -30.70 -29.62 59.83
C PRO A 681 -30.30 -28.99 58.49
N THR A 682 -30.61 -29.69 57.40
CA THR A 682 -30.42 -29.16 56.05
C THR A 682 -31.59 -28.26 55.66
N TRP A 683 -31.29 -27.02 55.32
CA TRP A 683 -32.23 -26.01 54.89
C TRP A 683 -32.27 -25.92 53.36
N THR A 684 -33.46 -25.70 52.81
CA THR A 684 -33.67 -25.41 51.38
C THR A 684 -34.63 -24.23 51.21
N TRP A 685 -34.41 -23.44 50.17
CA TRP A 685 -35.27 -22.31 49.80
C TRP A 685 -35.52 -22.29 48.29
N THR A 686 -36.53 -21.55 47.84
CA THR A 686 -36.68 -21.23 46.42
C THR A 686 -35.49 -20.38 46.00
N ALA A 687 -34.75 -20.83 44.98
CA ALA A 687 -33.61 -20.11 44.44
C ALA A 687 -33.99 -18.70 43.98
N SER A 688 -33.13 -17.74 44.26
CA SER A 688 -33.15 -16.43 43.64
C SER A 688 -32.83 -16.53 42.15
N THR A 689 -33.14 -15.46 41.44
CA THR A 689 -32.76 -15.18 40.07
C THR A 689 -32.29 -13.74 39.98
N ASP A 690 -31.35 -13.49 39.08
CA ASP A 690 -31.07 -12.14 38.61
C ASP A 690 -31.18 -12.12 37.07
N SER A 691 -31.59 -10.96 36.53
CA SER A 691 -31.70 -10.64 35.11
C SER A 691 -30.64 -9.65 34.63
N GLY A 692 -29.85 -9.08 35.55
CA GLY A 692 -28.63 -8.33 35.27
C GLY A 692 -27.43 -9.26 35.11
N SER A 693 -26.39 -9.04 35.91
CA SER A 693 -25.09 -9.74 35.84
C SER A 693 -25.12 -11.22 36.25
N GLY A 694 -26.22 -11.70 36.81
CA GLY A 694 -26.41 -13.06 37.30
C GLY A 694 -25.90 -13.23 38.74
N LEU A 695 -26.35 -14.30 39.41
CA LEU A 695 -25.94 -14.59 40.79
C LEU A 695 -24.42 -14.82 40.92
N ALA A 696 -23.83 -14.33 42.00
CA ALA A 696 -22.44 -14.58 42.33
C ALA A 696 -22.16 -16.09 42.56
N THR A 697 -20.90 -16.50 42.51
CA THR A 697 -20.52 -17.90 42.83
C THR A 697 -20.95 -18.29 44.25
N ASN A 698 -20.78 -17.39 45.22
CA ASN A 698 -21.35 -17.51 46.57
C ASN A 698 -22.70 -16.76 46.60
N ALA A 699 -23.66 -17.26 45.82
CA ALA A 699 -24.93 -16.60 45.52
C ALA A 699 -25.76 -16.17 46.74
N TYR A 700 -25.60 -16.84 47.89
CA TYR A 700 -26.42 -16.63 49.08
C TYR A 700 -25.60 -16.34 50.32
N SER A 701 -26.06 -15.40 51.15
CA SER A 701 -25.57 -15.13 52.50
C SER A 701 -26.66 -15.41 53.53
N LEU A 702 -26.35 -16.25 54.52
CA LEU A 702 -27.27 -16.76 55.54
C LEU A 702 -26.95 -16.19 56.93
N GLN A 703 -27.98 -16.06 57.77
CA GLN A 703 -27.83 -15.81 59.21
C GLN A 703 -28.85 -16.65 59.99
N TRP A 704 -28.48 -17.27 61.13
CA TRP A 704 -29.38 -18.05 62.01
C TRP A 704 -29.29 -17.67 63.49
N CYS A 705 -30.37 -17.89 64.25
CA CYS A 705 -30.45 -17.54 65.67
C CYS A 705 -31.60 -18.23 66.41
N GLN A 706 -31.57 -18.27 67.74
CA GLN A 706 -32.75 -18.64 68.55
C GLN A 706 -33.71 -17.46 68.77
N ASP A 707 -33.23 -16.22 68.61
CA ASP A 707 -34.07 -15.02 68.58
C ASP A 707 -34.67 -14.79 67.19
N ALA A 708 -35.99 -14.54 67.14
CA ALA A 708 -36.73 -14.27 65.91
C ALA A 708 -36.44 -12.89 65.31
N ASP A 709 -36.09 -11.90 66.15
CA ASP A 709 -35.79 -10.53 65.72
C ASP A 709 -34.29 -10.33 65.35
N PHE A 710 -33.48 -11.38 65.51
CA PHE A 710 -32.05 -11.44 65.19
C PHE A 710 -31.14 -10.45 65.95
N ALA A 711 -31.49 -10.06 67.17
CA ALA A 711 -30.84 -8.93 67.87
C ALA A 711 -29.35 -9.13 68.21
N GLU A 712 -28.91 -10.34 68.57
CA GLU A 712 -27.54 -10.62 69.06
C GLU A 712 -26.78 -11.66 68.21
N CYS A 713 -27.23 -11.90 66.98
CA CYS A 713 -26.90 -13.11 66.20
C CYS A 713 -25.69 -12.96 65.27
N GLY A 714 -24.71 -12.12 65.64
CA GLY A 714 -23.67 -11.60 64.74
C GLY A 714 -22.61 -12.61 64.27
N SER A 715 -22.36 -13.68 65.04
CA SER A 715 -21.40 -14.75 64.71
C SER A 715 -21.95 -15.82 63.77
N ASN A 716 -23.28 -15.91 63.66
CA ASN A 716 -23.97 -17.06 63.09
C ASN A 716 -24.27 -16.82 61.61
N ILE A 717 -23.23 -16.79 60.78
CA ILE A 717 -23.31 -16.49 59.36
C ILE A 717 -22.60 -17.54 58.49
N ALA A 718 -23.12 -17.76 57.28
CA ALA A 718 -22.51 -18.62 56.26
C ALA A 718 -22.83 -18.11 54.85
N THR A 719 -22.12 -18.64 53.86
CA THR A 719 -22.41 -18.44 52.43
C THR A 719 -22.69 -19.76 51.74
N ALA A 720 -23.65 -19.77 50.81
CA ALA A 720 -23.95 -20.94 49.98
C ALA A 720 -23.89 -20.59 48.48
N THR A 721 -23.42 -21.56 47.69
CA THR A 721 -23.33 -21.47 46.21
C THR A 721 -24.62 -21.93 45.52
N THR A 722 -25.49 -22.63 46.25
CA THR A 722 -26.78 -23.15 45.80
C THR A 722 -27.87 -22.78 46.79
N ASN A 723 -29.14 -23.06 46.46
CA ASN A 723 -30.31 -22.77 47.29
C ASN A 723 -30.53 -23.78 48.44
N SER A 724 -29.44 -24.29 49.01
CA SER A 724 -29.43 -25.23 50.14
C SER A 724 -28.21 -25.01 51.04
N TYR A 725 -28.38 -25.28 52.34
CA TYR A 725 -27.30 -25.20 53.32
C TYR A 725 -27.53 -26.21 54.45
N SER A 726 -26.53 -27.04 54.73
CA SER A 726 -26.47 -27.95 55.88
C SER A 726 -25.52 -27.37 56.93
N HIS A 727 -25.90 -27.41 58.21
CA HIS A 727 -25.00 -26.96 59.28
C HIS A 727 -23.82 -27.93 59.45
N SER A 728 -22.60 -27.39 59.50
CA SER A 728 -21.36 -28.16 59.66
C SER A 728 -21.01 -28.49 61.12
N PHE A 729 -21.89 -28.11 62.05
CA PHE A 729 -21.79 -28.29 63.50
C PHE A 729 -23.21 -28.43 64.06
N SER A 730 -23.37 -29.15 65.18
CA SER A 730 -24.66 -29.31 65.84
C SER A 730 -25.17 -27.99 66.42
N LEU A 731 -26.46 -27.73 66.20
CA LEU A 731 -27.25 -26.74 66.93
C LEU A 731 -27.86 -27.38 68.18
N ASP A 732 -27.94 -26.62 69.27
CA ASP A 732 -28.59 -27.07 70.52
C ASP A 732 -30.11 -27.25 70.36
N ASP A 733 -30.71 -28.11 71.20
CA ASP A 733 -32.16 -28.29 71.29
C ASP A 733 -32.89 -26.95 71.50
N GLY A 734 -34.04 -26.78 70.85
CA GLY A 734 -34.87 -25.58 70.92
C GLY A 734 -35.30 -25.05 69.55
N THR A 735 -35.86 -23.85 69.55
CA THR A 735 -36.35 -23.17 68.34
C THR A 735 -35.23 -22.36 67.69
N TRP A 736 -34.95 -22.63 66.42
CA TRP A 736 -34.00 -21.86 65.62
C TRP A 736 -34.69 -21.23 64.40
N TYR A 737 -34.33 -19.98 64.13
CA TYR A 737 -34.72 -19.19 62.97
C TYR A 737 -33.53 -19.01 62.03
N ILE A 738 -33.80 -18.94 60.72
CA ILE A 738 -32.77 -18.65 59.70
C ILE A 738 -33.34 -17.73 58.63
N LYS A 739 -32.53 -16.84 58.10
CA LYS A 739 -32.86 -15.97 56.97
C LYS A 739 -31.70 -15.94 55.97
N VAL A 740 -32.01 -15.68 54.71
CA VAL A 740 -31.04 -15.70 53.62
C VAL A 740 -31.27 -14.52 52.68
N LYS A 741 -30.21 -13.90 52.17
CA LYS A 741 -30.25 -12.92 51.08
C LYS A 741 -29.40 -13.43 49.90
N ALA A 742 -29.67 -12.95 48.70
CA ALA A 742 -28.87 -13.23 47.52
C ALA A 742 -27.98 -12.04 47.12
N ILE A 743 -26.92 -12.32 46.36
CA ILE A 743 -25.98 -11.33 45.82
C ILE A 743 -25.61 -11.70 44.36
N ASP A 744 -25.54 -10.69 43.49
CA ASP A 744 -25.14 -10.83 42.08
C ASP A 744 -23.62 -10.65 41.86
N VAL A 745 -23.18 -10.84 40.61
CA VAL A 745 -21.78 -10.63 40.18
C VAL A 745 -21.36 -9.16 40.23
N ALA A 746 -22.30 -8.22 40.12
CA ALA A 746 -22.09 -6.77 40.30
C ALA A 746 -22.04 -6.32 41.78
N SER A 747 -22.25 -7.26 42.72
CA SER A 747 -22.33 -7.06 44.18
C SER A 747 -23.54 -6.26 44.68
N ASN A 748 -24.66 -6.21 43.93
CA ASN A 748 -25.92 -5.73 44.49
C ASN A 748 -26.57 -6.85 45.34
N GLU A 749 -27.14 -6.49 46.49
CA GLU A 749 -27.72 -7.44 47.45
C GLU A 749 -29.25 -7.38 47.49
N SER A 750 -29.91 -8.54 47.50
CA SER A 750 -31.34 -8.61 47.78
C SER A 750 -31.64 -8.24 49.24
N ALA A 751 -32.90 -7.89 49.53
CA ALA A 751 -33.39 -7.97 50.91
C ALA A 751 -33.30 -9.42 51.43
N TYR A 752 -33.27 -9.60 52.75
CA TYR A 752 -33.40 -10.92 53.36
C TYR A 752 -34.78 -11.53 53.09
N SER A 753 -34.81 -12.86 52.98
CA SER A 753 -36.02 -13.68 53.03
C SER A 753 -36.79 -13.46 54.33
N SER A 754 -38.06 -13.87 54.35
CA SER A 754 -38.73 -14.19 55.61
C SER A 754 -37.95 -15.25 56.40
N ASN A 755 -38.12 -15.26 57.72
CA ASN A 755 -37.49 -16.25 58.60
C ASN A 755 -38.07 -17.66 58.33
N GLY A 756 -37.19 -18.62 58.05
CA GLY A 756 -37.47 -20.05 58.28
C GLY A 756 -37.42 -20.38 59.76
N GLN A 757 -38.05 -21.50 60.17
CA GLN A 757 -38.08 -21.95 61.57
C GLN A 757 -37.93 -23.48 61.65
N VAL A 758 -37.17 -23.96 62.63
CA VAL A 758 -37.06 -25.37 63.02
C VAL A 758 -37.16 -25.48 64.54
N ILE A 759 -37.72 -26.60 65.02
CA ILE A 759 -37.65 -27.02 66.41
C ILE A 759 -36.77 -28.28 66.43
N ILE A 760 -35.60 -28.18 67.08
CA ILE A 760 -34.69 -29.30 67.31
C ILE A 760 -35.03 -29.90 68.68
N ASP A 761 -35.26 -31.21 68.70
CA ASP A 761 -35.46 -32.02 69.90
C ASP A 761 -34.73 -33.35 69.71
N THR A 762 -33.51 -33.41 70.22
CA THR A 762 -32.68 -34.62 70.23
C THR A 762 -32.99 -35.55 71.41
N THR A 763 -33.97 -35.21 72.26
CA THR A 763 -34.24 -35.96 73.49
C THR A 763 -34.92 -37.30 73.19
N VAL A 764 -34.30 -38.39 73.64
CA VAL A 764 -34.83 -39.75 73.44
C VAL A 764 -35.99 -39.98 74.42
N PRO A 765 -37.18 -40.40 73.96
CA PRO A 765 -38.32 -40.66 74.84
C PRO A 765 -38.00 -41.69 75.93
N SER A 766 -38.28 -41.34 77.18
CA SER A 766 -38.05 -42.22 78.33
C SER A 766 -39.00 -43.43 78.33
N ILE A 767 -38.45 -44.62 78.58
CA ILE A 767 -39.20 -45.88 78.61
C ILE A 767 -40.26 -45.84 79.72
N PRO A 768 -41.55 -46.15 79.45
CA PRO A 768 -42.57 -46.23 80.49
C PRO A 768 -42.30 -47.37 81.48
N THR A 769 -41.98 -47.03 82.72
CA THR A 769 -41.88 -47.99 83.83
C THR A 769 -43.25 -48.21 84.47
N ASP A 770 -43.91 -49.30 84.09
CA ASP A 770 -45.06 -49.85 84.82
C ASP A 770 -44.69 -51.23 85.40
N THR A 771 -45.00 -51.44 86.67
CA THR A 771 -45.41 -52.74 87.24
C THR A 771 -45.73 -52.58 88.73
N LEU A 772 -46.97 -52.91 89.12
CA LEU A 772 -47.32 -53.23 90.51
C LEU A 772 -47.74 -54.70 90.63
N ILE A 773 -46.91 -55.45 91.36
CA ILE A 773 -47.29 -56.56 92.27
C ILE A 773 -47.85 -57.87 91.67
N ASP A 774 -47.02 -58.90 91.88
CA ASP A 774 -47.27 -60.34 92.08
C ASP A 774 -47.43 -61.32 90.90
N THR A 775 -46.89 -62.51 91.21
CA THR A 775 -46.78 -63.81 90.55
C THR A 775 -47.94 -64.73 91.00
N PRO A 776 -47.99 -66.06 90.67
CA PRO A 776 -47.22 -66.90 89.75
C PRO A 776 -48.15 -67.45 88.61
N THR A 777 -47.93 -68.51 87.81
CA THR A 777 -47.17 -69.78 87.96
C THR A 777 -47.06 -70.51 86.60
N GLY A 778 -46.00 -71.32 86.39
CA GLY A 778 -45.97 -72.44 85.43
C GLY A 778 -45.79 -72.07 83.94
N THR A 779 -44.72 -72.37 83.18
CA THR A 779 -43.83 -73.56 82.96
C THR A 779 -44.10 -74.28 81.62
N LEU A 780 -43.15 -74.14 80.67
CA LEU A 780 -42.78 -75.12 79.60
C LEU A 780 -43.82 -75.32 78.46
N THR A 781 -43.50 -75.62 77.19
CA THR A 781 -42.25 -75.84 76.40
C THR A 781 -42.61 -75.58 74.90
N ASP A 782 -41.74 -75.06 74.02
CA ASP A 782 -40.73 -75.76 73.16
C ASP A 782 -41.34 -76.84 72.22
N THR A 783 -40.98 -77.06 70.93
CA THR A 783 -39.84 -76.70 70.03
C THR A 783 -40.38 -76.46 68.56
N PRO A 784 -39.61 -76.34 67.44
CA PRO A 784 -40.08 -75.69 66.17
C PRO A 784 -40.08 -76.57 64.87
N THR A 785 -39.93 -75.93 63.69
CA THR A 785 -39.78 -76.42 62.28
C THR A 785 -41.07 -76.56 61.43
N GLY A 786 -41.00 -76.39 60.08
CA GLY A 786 -42.20 -76.39 59.20
C GLY A 786 -42.01 -76.33 57.66
N THR A 787 -41.48 -75.24 57.07
CA THR A 787 -41.15 -75.11 55.61
C THR A 787 -42.37 -75.18 54.61
N PRO A 788 -42.29 -75.46 53.28
CA PRO A 788 -42.82 -74.49 52.27
C PRO A 788 -43.67 -75.04 51.07
N THR A 789 -44.24 -74.13 50.26
CA THR A 789 -44.62 -74.26 48.81
C THR A 789 -44.83 -72.85 48.20
N ASP A 790 -44.53 -72.44 46.95
CA ASP A 790 -44.62 -72.99 45.55
C ASP A 790 -46.07 -73.03 44.98
N THR A 791 -46.46 -72.59 43.75
CA THR A 791 -45.89 -71.85 42.56
C THR A 791 -47.10 -71.42 41.65
N PRO A 792 -47.06 -71.03 40.33
CA PRO A 792 -46.06 -70.42 39.42
C PRO A 792 -46.60 -69.27 38.47
N THR A 793 -45.82 -68.88 37.44
CA THR A 793 -46.21 -68.38 36.06
C THR A 793 -46.82 -66.97 35.84
N GLU A 794 -46.57 -66.21 34.75
CA GLU A 794 -45.78 -66.37 33.48
C GLU A 794 -44.86 -65.14 33.15
N THR A 795 -44.10 -65.22 32.03
CA THR A 795 -43.10 -64.28 31.43
C THR A 795 -43.47 -63.92 29.96
N PRO A 796 -42.66 -63.34 29.01
CA PRO A 796 -41.27 -62.77 28.96
C PRO A 796 -41.25 -61.27 28.49
N THR A 797 -40.31 -60.61 27.76
CA THR A 797 -39.06 -60.82 26.93
C THR A 797 -38.28 -59.47 26.96
N ASP A 798 -36.94 -59.34 26.98
CA ASP A 798 -35.88 -59.51 25.93
C ASP A 798 -35.85 -58.36 24.87
N THR A 799 -34.74 -57.70 24.46
CA THR A 799 -33.28 -58.01 24.31
C THR A 799 -32.34 -56.93 24.92
N VAL A 800 -31.10 -57.16 25.40
CA VAL A 800 -29.80 -57.58 24.75
C VAL A 800 -29.35 -56.64 23.61
N GLY A 801 -28.15 -56.02 23.57
CA GLY A 801 -26.97 -55.90 24.47
C GLY A 801 -26.21 -54.57 24.14
N VAL A 802 -24.88 -54.32 24.25
CA VAL A 802 -23.65 -55.03 24.67
C VAL A 802 -22.52 -53.99 24.94
N VAL A 803 -21.55 -54.22 25.85
CA VAL A 803 -20.05 -54.17 25.71
C VAL A 803 -19.37 -54.11 27.11
N THR A 804 -18.14 -54.66 27.22
CA THR A 804 -17.40 -55.07 28.42
C THR A 804 -16.53 -54.02 29.14
N LEU A 805 -16.58 -53.98 30.48
CA LEU A 805 -15.59 -54.46 31.49
C LEU A 805 -14.08 -54.63 31.09
N PRO A 806 -13.08 -54.69 32.04
CA PRO A 806 -13.04 -54.35 33.48
C PRO A 806 -11.78 -53.49 33.95
N PRO A 807 -10.85 -53.83 34.92
CA PRO A 807 -10.61 -52.94 36.08
C PRO A 807 -9.14 -52.73 36.61
N VAL A 808 -9.01 -51.92 37.68
CA VAL A 808 -8.14 -52.02 38.91
C VAL A 808 -6.84 -52.87 38.91
N THR A 809 -5.70 -52.33 39.39
CA THR A 809 -5.03 -52.58 40.72
C THR A 809 -3.64 -51.88 40.82
N ASP A 810 -3.16 -51.56 42.03
CA ASP A 810 -1.78 -51.10 42.36
C ASP A 810 -0.74 -52.23 42.49
N TYR A 811 0.56 -51.92 42.36
CA TYR A 811 1.59 -52.27 43.36
C TYR A 811 2.92 -51.48 43.20
N GLU A 812 3.76 -51.50 44.24
CA GLU A 812 5.02 -50.74 44.38
C GLU A 812 6.28 -51.50 43.87
N ASP A 813 7.42 -50.82 43.63
CA ASP A 813 8.52 -50.68 44.64
C ASP A 813 9.86 -50.11 44.05
N ASP A 814 10.65 -49.48 44.94
CA ASP A 814 12.11 -49.52 45.12
C ASP A 814 13.19 -48.56 44.51
N LYS A 815 13.94 -47.95 45.45
CA LYS A 815 15.40 -47.57 45.54
C LYS A 815 16.17 -46.67 44.51
N ILE A 816 16.26 -45.38 44.90
CA ILE A 816 17.46 -44.53 45.18
C ILE A 816 18.89 -45.14 44.99
N ILE A 817 19.84 -44.42 44.32
CA ILE A 817 21.21 -44.00 44.80
C ILE A 817 22.06 -43.23 43.72
N CYS A 818 22.92 -42.30 44.18
CA CYS A 818 23.81 -41.34 43.46
C CYS A 818 25.22 -41.93 43.10
N PRO A 819 26.31 -41.20 42.68
CA PRO A 819 26.63 -39.75 42.47
C PRO A 819 27.20 -39.43 41.04
N THR A 820 27.91 -38.35 40.64
CA THR A 820 28.62 -37.16 41.22
C THR A 820 28.32 -35.87 40.38
N PHE A 821 28.50 -34.59 40.76
CA PHE A 821 29.35 -33.82 41.71
C PHE A 821 30.70 -33.26 41.18
N SER A 822 30.74 -31.98 40.78
CA SER A 822 31.93 -31.09 40.80
C SER A 822 31.54 -29.61 40.53
N ALA A 823 32.44 -28.65 40.78
CA ALA A 823 32.47 -27.85 42.01
C ALA A 823 33.38 -26.61 41.88
N PHE A 824 32.99 -25.46 42.45
CA PHE A 824 33.80 -24.22 42.68
C PHE A 824 34.44 -23.56 41.41
N SER A 825 34.65 -22.25 41.34
CA SER A 825 35.15 -21.33 42.37
C SER A 825 34.78 -19.86 42.11
N VAL A 826 34.94 -19.01 43.13
CA VAL A 826 34.92 -17.54 43.03
C VAL A 826 36.19 -16.98 43.68
N SER A 827 36.81 -15.94 43.12
CA SER A 827 37.82 -15.12 43.82
C SER A 827 37.98 -13.74 43.17
N PRO A 828 38.07 -12.65 43.97
CA PRO A 828 38.31 -11.29 43.48
C PRO A 828 39.78 -10.88 43.57
N THR A 829 40.19 -9.83 42.84
CA THR A 829 41.37 -9.04 43.21
C THR A 829 41.20 -7.59 42.76
N VAL A 830 41.58 -6.65 43.63
CA VAL A 830 41.63 -5.21 43.34
C VAL A 830 43.09 -4.77 43.27
N VAL A 831 43.46 -4.01 42.25
CA VAL A 831 44.65 -3.14 42.24
C VAL A 831 44.24 -1.76 41.74
N LYS A 832 44.90 -0.71 42.22
CA LYS A 832 44.55 0.71 42.04
C LYS A 832 45.84 1.51 41.79
N VAL A 833 45.68 2.76 41.29
CA VAL A 833 46.72 3.77 41.00
C VAL A 833 47.40 3.53 39.64
N GLY A 834 47.51 4.53 38.75
CA GLY A 834 46.98 5.91 38.83
C GLY A 834 47.26 6.76 37.58
N THR A 835 46.92 8.06 37.65
CA THR A 835 47.68 9.25 37.15
C THR A 835 48.39 9.19 35.78
N GLU A 836 48.30 10.18 34.87
CA GLU A 836 47.80 11.57 34.97
C GLU A 836 47.71 12.27 33.57
N ILE A 837 46.97 13.39 33.49
CA ILE A 837 47.26 14.63 32.70
C ILE A 837 47.35 14.58 31.15
N THR A 838 46.30 15.12 30.50
CA THR A 838 46.31 16.32 29.58
C THR A 838 47.00 16.19 28.20
N VAL A 839 46.52 16.76 27.09
CA VAL A 839 45.66 17.95 26.84
C VAL A 839 44.22 17.61 26.46
#